data_AF-A3CRY2-F1
#
_entry.id   AF-A3CRY2-F1
#
_cell.length_a   1.000
_cell.length_b   1.000
_cell.length_c   1.000
_cell.angle_alpha   90.00
_cell.angle_beta   90.00
_cell.angle_gamma   90.00
#
_symmetry.space_group_name_H-M   'P 1'
#
loop_
_entity.id
_entity.type
_entity.pdbx_description
1 polymer ?
#
loop_
_entity_poly.entity_id
_entity_poly.type
_entity_poly.pdbx_seq_one_letter_code
_entity_poly.pdbx_strand_id
1 'polypeptide(L)'
;MVSRHSRSIREKLAENNYKPLHLLLLAFIYAVPIIFGFYYISHYAVNVPYWDQWDTIVPMTIEWYDGTFEYSSIFEPQNDSRPVITNALMLLVSVITTLNIKTMFFVGYILFLVCILFIFYFVKKDSGLDLPTLVLLTPIMFYTLNPYYLSRFVSNLGAFACPILILAVLASLYLLHKSKESNGYFLCSIGMGVVCTLSGAAGLTIWFAGFVQLVLQKMHKKLEKIIIWTISAATTFYVYFVLLGFQTEGLHSTGAYNSFIETTLHYPLNKFLCFMGTVGAEIIHDSQIALFFGLIILAITIALLYVNRESLQLDRYSKWYGLLTFGILTSLEVTLTRSGALEYLGSPETIFYIPAPRHSLVIFLPILCIYILAIIYLKESVAQERTVDRKSYRFKSFLQAREHKNLFLVGIIFTLLVCSVVLHGMPGITLGEATHDQQLTNQYYLLNYANVPDEKMKTLHPIPDRVKSQAVKLEQHNLSIFASTDPEPHRVRVYWLEPDTKFASGGGILEASNYRKHTNLRIGSESMPAIFEHPQGPTGTTIVYENIDIREGSHLEFSIGIDEGVWDKPESDGVTFEIHLHDPIANTTQEVFSYTLDPAHAEGDRGWHYFAIPLEECSAGNVSVQFITRPNGNAAYDWAWWGDPKIVW
;
A
#
# COMPACT_ATOMS: atom_id res chain seq x y z
N MET A 1 67.55 19.58 -15.06
CA MET A 1 66.91 18.34 -15.55
C MET A 1 65.62 18.14 -14.75
N VAL A 2 64.50 18.40 -15.42
CA VAL A 2 63.08 18.14 -15.07
C VAL A 2 62.66 18.23 -13.58
N SER A 3 62.04 19.37 -13.24
CA SER A 3 61.15 19.53 -12.09
C SER A 3 59.90 18.66 -12.28
N ARG A 4 59.60 17.76 -11.34
CA ARG A 4 58.26 17.16 -11.24
C ARG A 4 57.52 17.82 -10.08
N HIS A 5 56.56 18.68 -10.44
CA HIS A 5 55.54 19.23 -9.56
C HIS A 5 54.82 18.09 -8.82
N SER A 6 55.01 17.98 -7.51
CA SER A 6 54.02 17.36 -6.63
C SER A 6 52.95 18.42 -6.33
N ARG A 7 52.00 18.61 -7.25
CA ARG A 7 50.77 19.37 -6.95
C ARG A 7 50.11 18.74 -5.72
N SER A 8 49.74 19.56 -4.74
CA SER A 8 49.15 19.05 -3.51
C SER A 8 47.78 18.43 -3.82
N ILE A 9 47.41 17.38 -3.07
CA ILE A 9 46.11 16.70 -3.21
C ILE A 9 44.93 17.69 -3.13
N ARG A 10 45.10 18.84 -2.46
CA ARG A 10 44.11 19.93 -2.42
C ARG A 10 43.85 20.59 -3.78
N GLU A 11 44.86 20.69 -4.66
CA GLU A 11 44.67 21.30 -5.99
C GLU A 11 43.95 20.33 -6.95
N LYS A 12 44.18 19.02 -6.81
CA LYS A 12 43.43 18.00 -7.58
C LYS A 12 41.97 17.85 -7.14
N LEU A 13 41.67 18.11 -5.86
CA LEU A 13 40.29 18.11 -5.33
C LEU A 13 39.50 19.38 -5.68
N ALA A 14 40.19 20.48 -6.02
CA ALA A 14 39.57 21.76 -6.38
C ALA A 14 39.15 21.85 -7.86
N GLU A 15 39.71 21.01 -8.74
CA GLU A 15 39.24 20.87 -10.11
C GLU A 15 37.91 20.08 -10.13
N ASN A 16 36.85 20.78 -10.55
CA ASN A 16 35.41 20.43 -10.59
C ASN A 16 34.99 19.06 -11.20
N ASN A 17 35.89 18.10 -11.44
CA ASN A 17 35.59 16.85 -12.15
C ASN A 17 34.72 15.85 -11.36
N TYR A 18 34.55 16.04 -10.04
CA TYR A 18 33.73 15.12 -9.24
C TYR A 18 32.27 15.54 -9.10
N LYS A 19 31.89 16.79 -9.40
CA LYS A 19 30.47 17.21 -9.37
C LYS A 19 29.55 16.36 -10.25
N PRO A 20 29.89 16.04 -11.51
CA PRO A 20 29.03 15.17 -12.32
C PRO A 20 28.95 13.75 -11.76
N LEU A 21 30.04 13.20 -11.22
CA LEU A 21 30.03 11.85 -10.62
C LEU A 21 29.13 11.78 -9.38
N HIS A 22 29.19 12.76 -8.47
CA HIS A 22 28.32 12.80 -7.28
C HIS A 22 26.84 12.97 -7.68
N LEU A 23 26.55 13.77 -8.69
CA LEU A 23 25.19 13.93 -9.21
C LEU A 23 24.67 12.65 -9.87
N LEU A 24 25.53 11.94 -10.59
CA LEU A 24 25.20 10.64 -11.19
C LEU A 24 24.95 9.58 -10.13
N LEU A 25 25.79 9.54 -9.07
CA LEU A 25 25.59 8.66 -7.92
C LEU A 25 24.25 8.96 -7.23
N LEU A 26 23.92 10.23 -6.98
CA LEU A 26 22.65 10.61 -6.38
C LEU A 26 21.46 10.29 -7.27
N ALA A 27 21.58 10.50 -8.59
CA ALA A 27 20.55 10.11 -9.54
C ALA A 27 20.31 8.59 -9.49
N PHE A 28 21.38 7.79 -9.40
CA PHE A 28 21.27 6.34 -9.21
C PHE A 28 20.58 5.99 -7.88
N ILE A 29 20.98 6.62 -6.77
CA ILE A 29 20.36 6.42 -5.45
C ILE A 29 18.86 6.74 -5.47
N TYR A 30 18.44 7.78 -6.19
CA TYR A 30 17.02 8.14 -6.33
C TYR A 30 16.27 7.23 -7.29
N ALA A 31 16.93 6.69 -8.31
CA ALA A 31 16.34 5.75 -9.23
C ALA A 31 15.99 4.42 -8.54
N VAL A 32 16.76 3.98 -7.54
CA VAL A 32 16.53 2.71 -6.81
C VAL A 32 15.09 2.59 -6.28
N PRO A 33 14.58 3.48 -5.39
CA PRO A 33 13.23 3.35 -4.87
C PRO A 33 12.12 3.55 -5.93
N ILE A 34 12.42 4.31 -6.99
CA ILE A 34 11.47 4.51 -8.11
C ILE A 34 11.32 3.23 -8.93
N ILE A 35 12.43 2.63 -9.33
CA ILE A 35 12.45 1.36 -10.08
C ILE A 35 11.86 0.25 -9.22
N PHE A 36 12.19 0.23 -7.92
CA PHE A 36 11.60 -0.72 -6.99
C PHE A 36 10.08 -0.59 -6.92
N GLY A 37 9.51 0.62 -6.93
CA GLY A 37 8.05 0.79 -6.96
C GLY A 37 7.40 0.25 -8.23
N PHE A 38 8.01 0.45 -9.41
CA PHE A 38 7.54 -0.17 -10.65
C PHE A 38 7.63 -1.70 -10.59
N TYR A 39 8.74 -2.24 -10.08
CA TYR A 39 8.91 -3.67 -9.85
C TYR A 39 7.85 -4.21 -8.89
N TYR A 40 7.63 -3.55 -7.76
CA TYR A 40 6.68 -3.94 -6.73
C TYR A 40 5.26 -4.06 -7.29
N ILE A 41 4.81 -3.06 -8.07
CA ILE A 41 3.49 -3.11 -8.72
C ILE A 41 3.46 -4.19 -9.80
N SER A 42 4.51 -4.30 -10.62
CA SER A 42 4.60 -5.32 -11.65
C SER A 42 4.52 -6.74 -11.07
N HIS A 43 5.17 -6.96 -9.93
CA HIS A 43 5.28 -8.24 -9.26
C HIS A 43 4.04 -8.61 -8.44
N TYR A 44 3.50 -7.67 -7.65
CA TYR A 44 2.42 -7.97 -6.70
C TYR A 44 1.01 -7.58 -7.17
N ALA A 45 0.85 -6.69 -8.15
CA ALA A 45 -0.49 -6.33 -8.62
C ALA A 45 -1.06 -7.38 -9.58
N VAL A 46 -2.33 -7.73 -9.34
CA VAL A 46 -3.13 -8.64 -10.17
C VAL A 46 -4.27 -7.84 -10.82
N ASN A 47 -4.61 -8.19 -12.07
CA ASN A 47 -5.73 -7.57 -12.77
C ASN A 47 -7.07 -8.20 -12.37
N VAL A 48 -7.52 -7.92 -11.15
CA VAL A 48 -8.81 -8.37 -10.62
C VAL A 48 -9.48 -7.25 -9.83
N PRO A 49 -10.78 -6.98 -10.02
CA PRO A 49 -11.49 -5.99 -9.21
C PRO A 49 -11.68 -6.46 -7.77
N TYR A 50 -11.55 -5.54 -6.82
CA TYR A 50 -11.62 -5.81 -5.38
C TYR A 50 -12.35 -4.70 -4.62
N TRP A 51 -13.21 -5.09 -3.68
CA TRP A 51 -13.95 -4.21 -2.76
C TRP A 51 -14.69 -3.08 -3.50
N ASP A 52 -14.46 -1.82 -3.13
CA ASP A 52 -15.10 -0.60 -3.63
C ASP A 52 -15.09 -0.49 -5.17
N GLN A 53 -14.21 -1.23 -5.85
CA GLN A 53 -14.19 -1.32 -7.31
C GLN A 53 -15.49 -1.91 -7.88
N TRP A 54 -16.07 -2.91 -7.21
CA TRP A 54 -17.36 -3.54 -7.55
C TRP A 54 -18.57 -2.61 -7.35
N ASP A 55 -18.41 -1.57 -6.54
CA ASP A 55 -19.44 -0.56 -6.29
C ASP A 55 -19.34 0.66 -7.20
N THR A 56 -18.22 0.82 -7.91
CA THR A 56 -17.90 2.08 -8.58
C THR A 56 -17.43 1.83 -10.01
N ILE A 57 -16.14 1.53 -10.20
CA ILE A 57 -15.54 1.52 -11.53
C ILE A 57 -16.00 0.35 -12.40
N VAL A 58 -16.30 -0.80 -11.79
CA VAL A 58 -16.83 -1.97 -12.51
C VAL A 58 -18.19 -1.67 -13.12
N PRO A 59 -19.25 -1.28 -12.36
CA PRO A 59 -20.55 -0.97 -12.94
C PRO A 59 -20.49 0.21 -13.93
N MET A 60 -19.76 1.28 -13.61
CA MET A 60 -19.62 2.42 -14.53
C MET A 60 -19.02 2.01 -15.89
N THR A 61 -18.05 1.08 -15.89
CA THR A 61 -17.44 0.59 -17.13
C THR A 61 -18.41 -0.33 -17.87
N ILE A 62 -19.14 -1.21 -17.18
CA ILE A 62 -20.17 -2.05 -17.81
C ILE A 62 -21.24 -1.18 -18.49
N GLU A 63 -21.77 -0.19 -17.78
CA GLU A 63 -22.78 0.73 -18.30
C GLU A 63 -22.27 1.55 -19.50
N TRP A 64 -20.99 1.90 -19.51
CA TRP A 64 -20.36 2.56 -20.65
C TRP A 64 -20.38 1.67 -21.91
N TYR A 65 -20.03 0.40 -21.76
CA TYR A 65 -20.04 -0.58 -22.84
C TYR A 65 -21.45 -0.99 -23.27
N ASP A 66 -22.40 -1.03 -22.33
CA ASP A 66 -23.83 -1.26 -22.60
C ASP A 66 -24.51 -0.03 -23.25
N GLY A 67 -23.85 1.14 -23.27
CA GLY A 67 -24.41 2.39 -23.80
C GLY A 67 -25.48 3.02 -22.90
N THR A 68 -25.55 2.60 -21.63
CA THR A 68 -26.53 3.06 -20.62
C THR A 68 -25.94 3.98 -19.56
N PHE A 69 -24.66 4.35 -19.69
CA PHE A 69 -23.96 5.18 -18.71
C PHE A 69 -24.60 6.57 -18.55
N GLU A 70 -25.05 6.88 -17.34
CA GLU A 70 -25.56 8.19 -16.98
C GLU A 70 -24.47 9.07 -16.38
N TYR A 71 -24.17 10.22 -16.99
CA TYR A 71 -23.15 11.15 -16.49
C TYR A 71 -23.43 11.70 -15.08
N SER A 72 -24.69 11.69 -14.64
CA SER A 72 -25.10 12.04 -13.28
C SER A 72 -24.51 11.11 -12.22
N SER A 73 -24.27 9.83 -12.55
CA SER A 73 -23.74 8.82 -11.62
C SER A 73 -22.37 9.21 -11.04
N ILE A 74 -21.56 9.97 -11.79
CA ILE A 74 -20.23 10.45 -11.33
C ILE A 74 -20.36 11.38 -10.10
N PHE A 75 -21.51 12.05 -9.95
CA PHE A 75 -21.77 12.98 -8.86
C PHE A 75 -22.32 12.29 -7.60
N GLU A 76 -22.60 10.99 -7.65
CA GLU A 76 -23.17 10.25 -6.52
C GLU A 76 -22.21 10.14 -5.33
N PRO A 77 -22.74 10.07 -4.09
CA PRO A 77 -21.92 9.88 -2.92
C PRO A 77 -21.36 8.46 -2.87
N GLN A 78 -20.06 8.35 -2.61
CA GLN A 78 -19.32 7.11 -2.43
C GLN A 78 -18.60 7.14 -1.08
N ASN A 79 -19.11 6.33 -0.14
CA ASN A 79 -18.67 6.33 1.26
C ASN A 79 -18.68 7.76 1.84
N ASP A 80 -17.56 8.19 2.43
CA ASP A 80 -17.40 9.53 3.03
C ASP A 80 -17.20 10.65 1.99
N SER A 81 -17.27 10.37 0.68
CA SER A 81 -16.80 11.28 -0.36
C SER A 81 -17.73 11.41 -1.57
N ARG A 82 -17.51 12.46 -2.39
CA ARG A 82 -18.04 12.58 -3.76
C ARG A 82 -16.86 12.76 -4.72
N PRO A 83 -16.17 11.66 -5.09
CA PRO A 83 -14.89 11.73 -5.78
C PRO A 83 -15.07 11.90 -7.31
N VAL A 84 -15.83 12.92 -7.73
CA VAL A 84 -16.16 13.24 -9.13
C VAL A 84 -14.93 13.24 -10.05
N ILE A 85 -13.87 13.93 -9.63
CA ILE A 85 -12.65 14.11 -10.44
C ILE A 85 -11.94 12.77 -10.60
N THR A 86 -11.84 12.03 -9.50
CA THR A 86 -11.21 10.71 -9.47
C THR A 86 -12.01 9.73 -10.33
N ASN A 87 -13.34 9.69 -10.19
CA ASN A 87 -14.21 8.78 -10.93
C ASN A 87 -14.17 9.05 -12.43
N ALA A 88 -14.23 10.30 -12.86
CA ALA A 88 -14.12 10.66 -14.27
C ALA A 88 -12.79 10.18 -14.88
N LEU A 89 -11.68 10.36 -14.16
CA LEU A 89 -10.37 9.91 -14.62
C LEU A 89 -10.20 8.39 -14.57
N MET A 90 -10.73 7.72 -13.54
CA MET A 90 -10.72 6.26 -13.45
C MET A 90 -11.56 5.64 -14.57
N LEU A 91 -12.73 6.19 -14.89
CA LEU A 91 -13.57 5.74 -16.00
C LEU A 91 -12.86 5.91 -17.34
N LEU A 92 -12.19 7.05 -17.55
CA LEU A 92 -11.38 7.25 -18.75
C LEU A 92 -10.30 6.16 -18.88
N VAL A 93 -9.58 5.87 -17.80
CA VAL A 93 -8.55 4.82 -17.80
C VAL A 93 -9.18 3.44 -17.98
N SER A 94 -10.31 3.14 -17.33
CA SER A 94 -10.98 1.84 -17.45
C SER A 94 -11.44 1.57 -18.87
N VAL A 95 -12.04 2.57 -19.53
CA VAL A 95 -12.50 2.41 -20.92
C VAL A 95 -11.33 2.19 -21.88
N ILE A 96 -10.24 2.97 -21.75
CA ILE A 96 -9.05 2.85 -22.62
C ILE A 96 -8.32 1.52 -22.42
N THR A 97 -8.36 0.97 -21.21
CA THR A 97 -7.55 -0.21 -20.82
C THR A 97 -8.40 -1.46 -20.63
N THR A 98 -9.64 -1.48 -21.12
CA THR A 98 -10.59 -2.59 -20.95
C THR A 98 -10.68 -3.05 -19.49
N LEU A 99 -10.82 -2.10 -18.56
CA LEU A 99 -10.88 -2.28 -17.10
C LEU A 99 -9.64 -3.00 -16.52
N ASN A 100 -8.44 -2.66 -16.99
CA ASN A 100 -7.21 -3.21 -16.43
C ASN A 100 -6.83 -2.52 -15.10
N ILE A 101 -7.15 -3.18 -13.98
CA ILE A 101 -6.92 -2.67 -12.63
C ILE A 101 -5.43 -2.45 -12.35
N LYS A 102 -4.57 -3.35 -12.84
CA LYS A 102 -3.10 -3.23 -12.71
C LYS A 102 -2.57 -1.97 -13.40
N THR A 103 -3.14 -1.60 -14.54
CA THR A 103 -2.78 -0.35 -15.24
C THR A 103 -3.18 0.88 -14.44
N MET A 104 -4.35 0.87 -13.79
CA MET A 104 -4.76 1.97 -12.89
C MET A 104 -3.75 2.19 -11.77
N PHE A 105 -3.18 1.13 -11.20
CA PHE A 105 -2.16 1.23 -10.19
C PHE A 105 -0.86 1.88 -10.70
N PHE A 106 -0.40 1.53 -11.90
CA PHE A 106 0.74 2.20 -12.53
C PHE A 106 0.47 3.68 -12.80
N VAL A 107 -0.71 4.03 -13.30
CA VAL A 107 -1.07 5.45 -13.51
C VAL A 107 -1.09 6.20 -12.19
N GLY A 108 -1.69 5.62 -11.14
CA GLY A 108 -1.66 6.17 -9.79
C GLY A 108 -0.23 6.39 -9.28
N TYR A 109 0.66 5.42 -9.48
CA TYR A 109 2.06 5.52 -9.07
C TYR A 109 2.81 6.63 -9.81
N ILE A 110 2.59 6.77 -11.13
CA ILE A 110 3.17 7.86 -11.93
C ILE A 110 2.69 9.22 -11.41
N LEU A 111 1.39 9.37 -11.11
CA LEU A 111 0.85 10.59 -10.51
C LEU A 111 1.47 10.87 -9.14
N PHE A 112 1.75 9.83 -8.35
CA PHE A 112 2.43 9.97 -7.07
C PHE A 112 3.88 10.46 -7.22
N LEU A 113 4.61 9.96 -8.22
CA LEU A 113 5.94 10.49 -8.56
C LEU A 113 5.88 11.96 -8.98
N VAL A 114 4.83 12.38 -9.69
CA VAL A 114 4.60 13.80 -10.02
C VAL A 114 4.40 14.64 -8.75
N CYS A 115 3.68 14.14 -7.74
CA CYS A 115 3.55 14.81 -6.44
C CYS A 115 4.91 14.99 -5.75
N ILE A 116 5.77 13.96 -5.75
CA ILE A 116 7.13 14.04 -5.18
C ILE A 116 7.98 15.09 -5.93
N LEU A 117 7.92 15.10 -7.27
CA LEU A 117 8.60 16.11 -8.09
C LEU A 117 8.12 17.53 -7.77
N PHE A 118 6.83 17.70 -7.50
CA PHE A 118 6.24 18.98 -7.11
C PHE A 118 6.75 19.45 -5.73
N ILE A 119 6.88 18.53 -4.76
CA ILE A 119 7.50 18.81 -3.46
C ILE A 119 8.97 19.24 -3.64
N PHE A 120 9.73 18.54 -4.50
CA PHE A 120 11.12 18.91 -4.80
C PHE A 120 11.22 20.27 -5.48
N TYR A 121 10.23 20.61 -6.32
CA TYR A 121 10.11 21.94 -6.90
C TYR A 121 9.88 23.02 -5.83
N PHE A 122 9.07 22.76 -4.79
CA PHE A 122 8.94 23.68 -3.64
C PHE A 122 10.27 23.87 -2.91
N VAL A 123 10.97 22.77 -2.59
CA VAL A 123 12.27 22.83 -1.92
C VAL A 123 13.29 23.62 -2.75
N LYS A 124 13.31 23.41 -4.07
CA LYS A 124 14.15 24.15 -5.02
C LYS A 124 13.88 25.65 -4.95
N LYS A 125 12.61 26.06 -4.91
CA LYS A 125 12.23 27.48 -4.85
C LYS A 125 12.58 28.14 -3.52
N ASP A 126 12.50 27.40 -2.42
CA ASP A 126 12.69 27.96 -1.08
C ASP A 126 14.14 27.94 -0.60
N SER A 127 14.88 26.86 -0.91
CA SER A 127 16.21 26.58 -0.35
C SER A 127 17.30 26.31 -1.38
N GLY A 128 16.95 26.18 -2.67
CA GLY A 128 17.83 25.68 -3.73
C GLY A 128 18.03 24.16 -3.67
N LEU A 129 18.64 23.60 -4.72
CA LEU A 129 19.01 22.17 -4.79
C LEU A 129 20.52 22.04 -5.00
N ASP A 130 21.30 22.46 -4.01
CA ASP A 130 22.72 22.17 -3.92
C ASP A 130 22.95 20.72 -3.45
N LEU A 131 24.17 20.21 -3.66
CA LEU A 131 24.54 18.83 -3.34
C LEU A 131 24.16 18.41 -1.90
N PRO A 132 24.41 19.23 -0.84
CA PRO A 132 24.00 18.88 0.52
C PRO A 132 22.48 18.75 0.69
N THR A 133 21.70 19.63 0.06
CA THR A 133 20.22 19.52 0.11
C THR A 133 19.76 18.26 -0.59
N LEU A 134 20.33 17.90 -1.75
CA LEU A 134 20.00 16.63 -2.41
C LEU A 134 20.36 15.43 -1.51
N VAL A 135 21.52 15.42 -0.86
CA VAL A 135 21.86 14.34 0.09
C VAL A 135 20.82 14.27 1.22
N LEU A 136 20.43 15.41 1.81
CA LEU A 136 19.43 15.47 2.88
C LEU A 136 18.02 15.08 2.41
N LEU A 137 17.68 15.19 1.13
CA LEU A 137 16.39 14.75 0.60
C LEU A 137 16.34 13.23 0.33
N THR A 138 17.47 12.53 0.41
CA THR A 138 17.54 11.08 0.12
C THR A 138 16.59 10.24 0.99
N PRO A 139 16.52 10.42 2.32
CA PRO A 139 15.58 9.66 3.15
C PRO A 139 14.12 9.87 2.75
N ILE A 140 13.75 11.04 2.22
CA ILE A 140 12.37 11.30 1.78
C ILE A 140 11.98 10.37 0.62
N MET A 141 12.91 10.13 -0.33
CA MET A 141 12.65 9.23 -1.45
C MET A 141 12.40 7.80 -0.99
N PHE A 142 13.28 7.29 -0.12
CA PHE A 142 13.13 5.93 0.42
C PHE A 142 11.91 5.81 1.34
N TYR A 143 11.65 6.84 2.14
CA TYR A 143 10.51 6.89 3.05
C TYR A 143 9.18 6.87 2.30
N THR A 144 9.00 7.75 1.31
CA THR A 144 7.72 7.86 0.58
C THR A 144 7.45 6.67 -0.34
N LEU A 145 8.50 5.95 -0.75
CA LEU A 145 8.43 4.78 -1.63
C LEU A 145 8.81 3.48 -0.91
N ASN A 146 8.67 3.42 0.41
CA ASN A 146 8.94 2.20 1.14
C ASN A 146 7.90 1.10 0.79
N PRO A 147 8.23 -0.19 0.94
CA PRO A 147 7.35 -1.30 0.56
C PRO A 147 5.95 -1.24 1.20
N TYR A 148 5.86 -0.76 2.45
CA TYR A 148 4.58 -0.69 3.15
C TYR A 148 3.64 0.33 2.52
N TYR A 149 4.13 1.50 2.11
CA TYR A 149 3.30 2.47 1.39
C TYR A 149 3.03 2.04 -0.06
N LEU A 150 3.96 1.30 -0.66
CA LEU A 150 3.77 0.72 -1.99
C LEU A 150 2.65 -0.34 -2.02
N SER A 151 2.37 -1.02 -0.91
CA SER A 151 1.24 -1.98 -0.79
C SER A 151 -0.13 -1.38 -1.17
N ARG A 152 -0.27 -0.05 -1.09
CA ARG A 152 -1.48 0.62 -1.56
C ARG A 152 -1.67 0.48 -3.07
N PHE A 153 -0.59 0.56 -3.84
CA PHE A 153 -0.60 0.46 -5.30
C PHE A 153 -0.79 -0.97 -5.80
N VAL A 154 -1.23 -1.90 -4.96
CA VAL A 154 -1.57 -3.27 -5.36
C VAL A 154 -2.90 -3.76 -4.78
N SER A 155 -3.63 -2.92 -4.02
CA SER A 155 -4.76 -3.38 -3.19
C SER A 155 -6.09 -2.67 -3.40
N ASN A 156 -6.15 -1.36 -3.71
CA ASN A 156 -7.44 -0.64 -3.80
C ASN A 156 -7.39 0.65 -4.64
N LEU A 157 -8.58 1.23 -4.91
CA LEU A 157 -8.78 2.50 -5.64
C LEU A 157 -8.01 3.69 -5.07
N GLY A 158 -7.65 3.63 -3.79
CA GLY A 158 -6.81 4.62 -3.15
C GLY A 158 -5.46 4.81 -3.84
N ALA A 159 -4.95 3.80 -4.57
CA ALA A 159 -3.76 3.91 -5.42
C ALA A 159 -3.87 5.03 -6.46
N PHE A 160 -5.09 5.29 -6.96
CA PHE A 160 -5.37 6.31 -7.97
C PHE A 160 -5.91 7.61 -7.35
N ALA A 161 -6.83 7.48 -6.38
CA ALA A 161 -7.50 8.63 -5.76
C ALA A 161 -6.56 9.52 -4.94
N CYS A 162 -5.66 8.93 -4.14
CA CYS A 162 -4.79 9.71 -3.24
C CYS A 162 -3.78 10.59 -4.00
N PRO A 163 -3.09 10.11 -5.05
CA PRO A 163 -2.20 10.96 -5.84
C PRO A 163 -2.92 12.17 -6.48
N ILE A 164 -4.13 11.98 -7.01
CA ILE A 164 -4.94 13.08 -7.58
C ILE A 164 -5.27 14.12 -6.51
N LEU A 165 -5.74 13.66 -5.35
CA LEU A 165 -6.03 14.50 -4.20
C LEU A 165 -4.79 15.31 -3.78
N ILE A 166 -3.65 14.65 -3.58
CA ILE A 166 -2.40 15.29 -3.15
C ILE A 166 -1.93 16.31 -4.19
N LEU A 167 -2.04 16.00 -5.49
CA LEU A 167 -1.69 16.93 -6.55
C LEU A 167 -2.58 18.19 -6.52
N ALA A 168 -3.88 18.01 -6.29
CA ALA A 168 -4.82 19.12 -6.14
C ALA A 168 -4.51 20.00 -4.91
N VAL A 169 -4.15 19.38 -3.78
CA VAL A 169 -3.69 20.08 -2.56
C VAL A 169 -2.43 20.90 -2.85
N LEU A 170 -1.40 20.28 -3.42
CA LEU A 170 -0.14 20.94 -3.74
C LEU A 170 -0.34 22.10 -4.71
N ALA A 171 -1.17 21.91 -5.74
CA ALA A 171 -1.53 22.95 -6.69
C ALA A 171 -2.31 24.09 -6.02
N SER A 172 -3.31 23.78 -5.18
CA SER A 172 -4.12 24.79 -4.48
C SER A 172 -3.25 25.66 -3.57
N LEU A 173 -2.40 25.07 -2.73
CA LEU A 173 -1.51 25.80 -1.81
C LEU A 173 -0.41 26.58 -2.56
N TYR A 174 0.10 26.04 -3.67
CA TYR A 174 1.05 26.75 -4.54
C TYR A 174 0.43 28.00 -5.18
N LEU A 175 -0.75 27.84 -5.79
CA LEU A 175 -1.48 28.94 -6.43
C LEU A 175 -1.88 29.98 -5.38
N LEU A 176 -2.25 29.54 -4.17
CA LEU A 176 -2.52 30.41 -3.04
C LEU A 176 -1.29 31.21 -2.63
N HIS A 177 -0.10 30.61 -2.65
CA HIS A 177 1.15 31.31 -2.40
C HIS A 177 1.47 32.33 -3.51
N LYS A 178 1.23 31.94 -4.77
CA LYS A 178 1.42 32.79 -5.95
C LYS A 178 0.40 33.91 -6.08
N SER A 179 -0.72 33.82 -5.38
CA SER A 179 -1.76 34.84 -5.38
C SER A 179 -1.35 36.18 -4.75
N LYS A 180 -0.12 36.28 -4.21
CA LYS A 180 0.56 37.55 -3.93
C LYS A 180 0.77 38.39 -5.19
N GLU A 181 1.00 37.73 -6.33
CA GLU A 181 1.36 38.35 -7.60
C GLU A 181 0.12 38.72 -8.44
N SER A 182 -0.96 37.94 -8.34
CA SER A 182 -2.18 38.17 -9.14
C SER A 182 -3.42 37.56 -8.47
N ASN A 183 -4.57 38.23 -8.66
CA ASN A 183 -5.87 37.68 -8.29
C ASN A 183 -6.28 36.48 -9.16
N GLY A 184 -5.73 36.35 -10.38
CA GLY A 184 -5.98 35.16 -11.21
C GLY A 184 -5.51 33.88 -10.53
N TYR A 185 -4.30 33.89 -9.95
CA TYR A 185 -3.81 32.76 -9.15
C TYR A 185 -4.67 32.47 -7.92
N PHE A 186 -5.27 33.51 -7.32
CA PHE A 186 -6.21 33.33 -6.21
C PHE A 186 -7.46 32.56 -6.65
N LEU A 187 -8.06 32.95 -7.78
CA LEU A 187 -9.22 32.25 -8.35
C LEU A 187 -8.88 30.82 -8.76
N CYS A 188 -7.72 30.59 -9.39
CA CYS A 188 -7.25 29.25 -9.71
C CYS A 188 -7.03 28.39 -8.45
N SER A 189 -6.54 28.98 -7.35
CA SER A 189 -6.40 28.28 -6.07
C SER A 189 -7.75 27.83 -5.49
N ILE A 190 -8.77 28.70 -5.54
CA ILE A 190 -10.15 28.34 -5.17
C ILE A 190 -10.66 27.19 -6.07
N GLY A 191 -10.45 27.29 -7.38
CA GLY A 191 -10.80 26.23 -8.32
C GLY A 191 -10.15 24.89 -7.96
N MET A 192 -8.85 24.89 -7.62
CA MET A 192 -8.16 23.69 -7.15
C MET A 192 -8.65 23.21 -5.77
N GLY A 193 -9.13 24.10 -4.91
CA GLY A 193 -9.81 23.73 -3.66
C GLY A 193 -11.11 22.97 -3.89
N VAL A 194 -11.88 23.36 -4.91
CA VAL A 194 -13.08 22.63 -5.35
C VAL A 194 -12.69 21.27 -5.95
N VAL A 195 -11.69 21.23 -6.85
CA VAL A 195 -11.16 19.97 -7.41
C VAL A 195 -10.73 19.02 -6.30
N CYS A 196 -10.02 19.54 -5.29
CA CYS A 196 -9.59 18.79 -4.11
C CYS A 196 -10.79 18.21 -3.35
N THR A 197 -11.80 19.04 -3.05
CA THR A 197 -13.05 18.62 -2.39
C THR A 197 -13.76 17.49 -3.16
N LEU A 198 -13.73 17.54 -4.49
CA LEU A 198 -14.34 16.56 -5.39
C LEU A 198 -13.41 15.39 -5.78
N SER A 199 -12.27 15.24 -5.12
CA SER A 199 -11.33 14.12 -5.37
C SER A 199 -11.37 13.04 -4.29
N GLY A 200 -11.82 13.38 -3.07
CA GLY A 200 -11.94 12.45 -1.93
C GLY A 200 -12.26 13.17 -0.62
N ALA A 201 -12.60 12.42 0.44
CA ALA A 201 -13.08 12.97 1.71
C ALA A 201 -12.09 13.95 2.38
N ALA A 202 -10.81 13.57 2.44
CA ALA A 202 -9.72 14.43 2.95
C ALA A 202 -9.51 15.70 2.11
N GLY A 203 -10.18 15.82 0.96
CA GLY A 203 -10.16 17.03 0.16
C GLY A 203 -10.86 18.21 0.79
N LEU A 204 -11.82 17.98 1.70
CA LEU A 204 -12.49 19.03 2.45
C LEU A 204 -11.51 19.81 3.35
N THR A 205 -10.46 19.15 3.81
CA THR A 205 -9.43 19.71 4.69
C THR A 205 -8.68 20.91 4.07
N ILE A 206 -8.66 21.01 2.73
CA ILE A 206 -7.92 22.05 2.01
C ILE A 206 -8.39 23.47 2.38
N TRP A 207 -9.66 23.64 2.69
CA TRP A 207 -10.22 24.95 3.02
C TRP A 207 -9.66 25.48 4.35
N PHE A 208 -9.44 24.60 5.33
CA PHE A 208 -8.81 24.93 6.61
C PHE A 208 -7.30 25.17 6.45
N ALA A 209 -6.61 24.30 5.71
CA ALA A 209 -5.19 24.45 5.40
C ALA A 209 -4.89 25.76 4.64
N GLY A 210 -5.69 26.08 3.63
CA GLY A 210 -5.60 27.32 2.87
C GLY A 210 -5.92 28.56 3.72
N PHE A 211 -6.89 28.46 4.64
CA PHE A 211 -7.17 29.53 5.59
C PHE A 211 -5.97 29.82 6.49
N VAL A 212 -5.34 28.78 7.07
CA VAL A 212 -4.12 28.93 7.86
C VAL A 212 -3.01 29.57 7.02
N GLN A 213 -2.80 29.09 5.78
CA GLN A 213 -1.82 29.70 4.88
C GLN A 213 -2.11 31.19 4.65
N LEU A 214 -3.37 31.58 4.38
CA LEU A 214 -3.80 32.97 4.20
C LEU A 214 -3.49 33.84 5.43
N VAL A 215 -3.74 33.31 6.64
CA VAL A 215 -3.43 34.00 7.89
C VAL A 215 -1.92 34.18 8.07
N LEU A 216 -1.10 33.22 7.65
CA LEU A 216 0.37 33.30 7.79
C LEU A 216 1.02 34.20 6.73
N GLN A 217 0.49 34.21 5.50
CA GLN A 217 1.09 34.98 4.42
C GLN A 217 0.67 36.45 4.39
N LYS A 218 1.61 37.31 3.96
CA LYS A 218 1.42 38.72 3.67
C LYS A 218 0.95 38.87 2.23
N MET A 219 -0.12 39.65 2.05
CA MET A 219 -0.76 39.82 0.75
C MET A 219 -1.45 41.17 0.64
N HIS A 220 -1.52 41.68 -0.59
CA HIS A 220 -2.43 42.77 -0.92
C HIS A 220 -3.88 42.31 -0.77
N LYS A 221 -4.74 43.17 -0.18
CA LYS A 221 -6.17 42.88 0.08
C LYS A 221 -6.41 41.57 0.84
N LYS A 222 -5.55 41.28 1.83
CA LYS A 222 -5.60 40.04 2.62
C LYS A 222 -6.97 39.74 3.20
N LEU A 223 -7.62 40.73 3.82
CA LEU A 223 -8.93 40.54 4.43
C LEU A 223 -10.01 40.18 3.39
N GLU A 224 -10.03 40.87 2.24
CA GLU A 224 -10.95 40.55 1.14
C GLU A 224 -10.73 39.11 0.66
N LYS A 225 -9.48 38.68 0.50
CA LYS A 225 -9.16 37.30 0.08
C LYS A 225 -9.55 36.26 1.12
N ILE A 226 -9.37 36.55 2.42
CA ILE A 226 -9.85 35.67 3.50
C ILE A 226 -11.38 35.55 3.43
N ILE A 227 -12.10 36.66 3.28
CA ILE A 227 -13.57 36.65 3.18
C ILE A 227 -14.01 35.83 1.97
N ILE A 228 -13.42 36.07 0.79
CA ILE A 228 -13.76 35.33 -0.44
C ILE A 228 -13.45 33.85 -0.29
N TRP A 229 -12.30 33.48 0.30
CA TRP A 229 -11.94 32.08 0.55
C TRP A 229 -12.96 31.39 1.47
N THR A 230 -13.33 32.04 2.57
CA THR A 230 -14.32 31.50 3.53
C THR A 230 -15.71 31.38 2.90
N ILE A 231 -16.15 32.38 2.13
CA ILE A 231 -17.42 32.30 1.39
C ILE A 231 -17.36 31.15 0.38
N SER A 232 -16.25 30.99 -0.36
CA SER A 232 -16.09 29.90 -1.33
C SER A 232 -16.14 28.53 -0.64
N ALA A 233 -15.52 28.40 0.54
CA ALA A 233 -15.59 27.18 1.34
C ALA A 233 -17.02 26.88 1.79
N ALA A 234 -17.73 27.88 2.34
CA ALA A 234 -19.11 27.73 2.78
C ALA A 234 -20.06 27.37 1.62
N THR A 235 -19.91 28.02 0.46
CA THR A 235 -20.65 27.69 -0.75
C THR A 235 -20.33 26.26 -1.21
N THR A 236 -19.06 25.87 -1.23
CA THR A 236 -18.66 24.51 -1.64
C THR A 236 -19.26 23.46 -0.70
N PHE A 237 -19.21 23.66 0.62
CA PHE A 237 -19.81 22.75 1.59
C PHE A 237 -21.33 22.70 1.48
N TYR A 238 -21.99 23.84 1.28
CA TYR A 238 -23.44 23.89 1.06
C TYR A 238 -23.84 23.11 -0.21
N VAL A 239 -23.11 23.31 -1.33
CA VAL A 239 -23.35 22.54 -2.56
C VAL A 239 -23.13 21.04 -2.29
N TYR A 240 -22.00 20.70 -1.67
CA TYR A 240 -21.56 19.31 -1.46
C TYR A 240 -22.50 18.50 -0.55
N PHE A 241 -22.92 19.06 0.59
CA PHE A 241 -23.71 18.35 1.60
C PHE A 241 -25.21 18.61 1.50
N VAL A 242 -25.63 19.79 1.04
CA VAL A 242 -27.05 20.18 1.03
C VAL A 242 -27.66 20.05 -0.36
N LEU A 243 -27.09 20.71 -1.38
CA LEU A 243 -27.70 20.71 -2.73
C LEU A 243 -27.59 19.36 -3.43
N LEU A 244 -26.43 18.70 -3.32
CA LEU A 244 -26.22 17.36 -3.86
C LEU A 244 -26.73 16.25 -2.91
N GLY A 245 -27.20 16.63 -1.71
CA GLY A 245 -27.56 15.74 -0.62
C GLY A 245 -26.35 15.10 0.06
N PHE A 246 -26.57 14.39 1.17
CA PHE A 246 -25.57 13.52 1.79
C PHE A 246 -26.30 12.40 2.53
N GLN A 247 -25.66 11.25 2.69
CA GLN A 247 -26.29 10.09 3.31
C GLN A 247 -26.68 10.40 4.78
N THR A 248 -27.93 10.12 5.14
CA THR A 248 -28.45 10.35 6.50
C THR A 248 -28.45 9.09 7.36
N GLU A 249 -28.36 7.91 6.74
CA GLU A 249 -28.35 6.61 7.39
C GLU A 249 -27.15 5.77 6.94
N GLY A 250 -26.75 4.80 7.77
CA GLY A 250 -25.59 3.95 7.52
C GLY A 250 -24.29 4.47 8.15
N LEU A 251 -23.19 3.77 7.85
CA LEU A 251 -21.89 3.95 8.49
C LEU A 251 -21.18 5.26 8.08
N HIS A 252 -21.50 5.75 6.88
CA HIS A 252 -20.95 6.98 6.28
C HIS A 252 -21.99 8.11 6.29
N SER A 253 -22.77 8.20 7.36
CA SER A 253 -23.90 9.12 7.46
C SER A 253 -23.68 10.28 8.43
N THR A 254 -24.53 11.31 8.32
CA THR A 254 -24.58 12.39 9.30
C THR A 254 -24.83 11.89 10.73
N GLY A 255 -25.63 10.84 10.90
CA GLY A 255 -25.87 10.19 12.20
C GLY A 255 -24.59 9.56 12.78
N ALA A 256 -23.83 8.84 11.97
CA ALA A 256 -22.55 8.24 12.38
C ALA A 256 -21.52 9.32 12.75
N TYR A 257 -21.42 10.39 11.95
CA TYR A 257 -20.50 11.50 12.24
C TYR A 257 -20.84 12.25 13.52
N ASN A 258 -22.13 12.43 13.85
CA ASN A 258 -22.52 13.00 15.14
C ASN A 258 -22.00 12.15 16.31
N SER A 259 -22.07 10.82 16.19
CA SER A 259 -21.53 9.90 17.21
C SER A 259 -20.01 9.99 17.35
N PHE A 260 -19.26 10.22 16.27
CA PHE A 260 -17.81 10.46 16.35
C PHE A 260 -17.47 11.74 17.10
N ILE A 261 -18.22 12.81 16.86
CA ILE A 261 -18.06 14.09 17.56
C ILE A 261 -18.39 13.91 19.04
N GLU A 262 -19.52 13.29 19.36
CA GLU A 262 -19.94 13.00 20.73
C GLU A 262 -18.87 12.19 21.49
N THR A 263 -18.37 11.11 20.88
CA THR A 263 -17.30 10.28 21.47
C THR A 263 -16.04 11.10 21.75
N THR A 264 -15.70 12.04 20.88
CA THR A 264 -14.51 12.91 21.06
C THR A 264 -14.69 13.90 22.20
N LEU A 265 -15.91 14.42 22.39
CA LEU A 265 -16.23 15.31 23.49
C LEU A 265 -16.22 14.58 24.84
N HIS A 266 -16.68 13.32 24.87
CA HIS A 266 -16.66 12.51 26.09
C HIS A 266 -15.27 11.95 26.44
N TYR A 267 -14.45 11.62 25.43
CA TYR A 267 -13.14 10.96 25.63
C TYR A 267 -11.99 11.68 24.89
N PRO A 268 -11.74 12.97 25.20
CA PRO A 268 -10.80 13.79 24.44
C PRO A 268 -9.35 13.29 24.58
N LEU A 269 -8.94 12.82 25.76
CA LEU A 269 -7.60 12.27 25.97
C LEU A 269 -7.37 11.00 25.15
N ASN A 270 -8.35 10.10 25.13
CA ASN A 270 -8.26 8.83 24.42
C ASN A 270 -8.15 9.04 22.91
N LYS A 271 -8.95 9.97 22.37
CA LYS A 271 -8.86 10.36 20.95
C LYS A 271 -7.55 11.10 20.63
N PHE A 272 -7.04 11.91 21.55
CA PHE A 272 -5.71 12.50 21.39
C PHE A 272 -4.60 11.43 21.32
N LEU A 273 -4.65 10.40 22.17
CA LEU A 273 -3.70 9.29 22.13
C LEU A 273 -3.84 8.49 20.82
N CYS A 274 -5.06 8.22 20.36
CA CYS A 274 -5.28 7.59 19.04
C CYS A 274 -4.71 8.44 17.89
N PHE A 275 -4.82 9.77 18.00
CA PHE A 275 -4.25 10.70 17.03
C PHE A 275 -2.72 10.65 17.03
N MET A 276 -2.10 10.59 18.21
CA MET A 276 -0.66 10.34 18.32
C MET A 276 -0.27 8.98 17.75
N GLY A 277 -1.07 7.92 17.95
CA GLY A 277 -0.89 6.63 17.29
C GLY A 277 -0.90 6.75 15.76
N THR A 278 -1.82 7.53 15.20
CA THR A 278 -1.89 7.80 13.75
C THR A 278 -0.65 8.52 13.24
N VAL A 279 -0.19 9.56 13.93
CA VAL A 279 1.03 10.32 13.55
C VAL A 279 2.28 9.43 13.67
N GLY A 280 2.36 8.58 14.69
CA GLY A 280 3.51 7.69 14.85
C GLY A 280 3.48 6.42 13.98
N ALA A 281 2.31 6.06 13.43
CA ALA A 281 2.21 5.03 12.39
C ALA A 281 2.99 5.41 11.12
N GLU A 282 3.34 6.69 10.96
CA GLU A 282 4.31 7.15 9.97
C GLU A 282 5.70 6.50 10.15
N ILE A 283 6.05 6.03 11.35
CA ILE A 283 7.34 5.37 11.65
C ILE A 283 7.22 3.85 11.71
N ILE A 284 6.18 3.33 12.34
CA ILE A 284 6.01 1.88 12.56
C ILE A 284 4.53 1.52 12.72
N HIS A 285 4.10 0.41 12.13
CA HIS A 285 2.73 -0.12 12.29
C HIS A 285 2.63 -1.12 13.46
N ASP A 286 3.01 -0.69 14.66
CA ASP A 286 2.73 -1.37 15.93
C ASP A 286 2.03 -0.39 16.89
N SER A 287 0.87 -0.76 17.43
CA SER A 287 -0.07 0.24 17.99
C SER A 287 0.44 0.91 19.27
N GLN A 288 1.25 0.20 20.05
CA GLN A 288 1.84 0.73 21.27
C GLN A 288 3.06 1.59 20.95
N ILE A 289 3.92 1.11 20.04
CA ILE A 289 5.14 1.82 19.66
C ILE A 289 4.82 3.05 18.80
N ALA A 290 3.78 2.98 17.96
CA ALA A 290 3.30 4.10 17.15
C ALA A 290 2.88 5.28 18.04
N LEU A 291 2.11 5.05 19.10
CA LEU A 291 1.76 6.11 20.05
C LEU A 291 3.01 6.86 20.58
N PHE A 292 4.04 6.12 20.95
CA PHE A 292 5.30 6.69 21.44
C PHE A 292 6.01 7.54 20.36
N PHE A 293 6.08 7.07 19.12
CA PHE A 293 6.66 7.86 18.02
C PHE A 293 5.83 9.11 17.70
N GLY A 294 4.50 9.05 17.81
CA GLY A 294 3.65 10.24 17.67
C GLY A 294 3.99 11.33 18.67
N LEU A 295 4.18 10.95 19.94
CA LEU A 295 4.61 11.87 21.00
C LEU A 295 6.02 12.43 20.74
N ILE A 296 6.94 11.61 20.21
CA ILE A 296 8.27 12.08 19.79
C ILE A 296 8.16 13.10 18.66
N ILE A 297 7.38 12.83 17.62
CA ILE A 297 7.18 13.73 16.48
C ILE A 297 6.58 15.06 16.96
N LEU A 298 5.60 15.01 17.87
CA LEU A 298 5.04 16.22 18.49
C LEU A 298 6.11 17.01 19.27
N ALA A 299 6.92 16.34 20.09
CA ALA A 299 7.99 16.98 20.86
C ALA A 299 9.06 17.62 19.94
N ILE A 300 9.45 16.94 18.87
CA ILE A 300 10.38 17.45 17.85
C ILE A 300 9.77 18.66 17.15
N THR A 301 8.48 18.62 16.81
CA THR A 301 7.79 19.74 16.16
C THR A 301 7.77 20.96 17.06
N ILE A 302 7.44 20.80 18.34
CA ILE A 302 7.48 21.88 19.34
C ILE A 302 8.91 22.42 19.48
N ALA A 303 9.91 21.55 19.58
CA ALA A 303 11.31 21.95 19.69
C ALA A 303 11.79 22.73 18.46
N LEU A 304 11.42 22.28 17.25
CA LEU A 304 11.75 22.94 16.00
C LEU A 304 11.17 24.36 15.94
N LEU A 305 9.90 24.51 16.30
CA LEU A 305 9.25 25.82 16.34
C LEU A 305 9.84 26.72 17.44
N TYR A 306 10.10 26.17 18.63
CA TYR A 306 10.66 26.91 19.76
C TYR A 306 12.09 27.42 19.48
N VAL A 307 12.96 26.57 18.93
CA VAL A 307 14.35 26.93 18.57
C VAL A 307 14.38 28.01 17.50
N ASN A 308 13.40 28.02 16.58
CA ASN A 308 13.35 28.94 15.45
C ASN A 308 12.37 30.11 15.65
N ARG A 309 11.76 30.27 16.82
CA ARG A 309 10.64 31.21 17.09
C ARG A 309 10.92 32.67 16.69
N GLU A 310 12.15 33.14 16.88
CA GLU A 310 12.58 34.51 16.56
C GLU A 310 12.94 34.70 15.08
N SER A 311 12.94 33.61 14.30
CA SER A 311 13.34 33.59 12.89
C SER A 311 12.33 32.85 12.00
N LEU A 312 11.10 32.64 12.49
CA LEU A 312 10.04 32.02 11.69
C LEU A 312 9.67 32.92 10.52
N GLN A 313 10.09 32.56 9.31
CA GLN A 313 9.66 33.23 8.07
C GLN A 313 8.29 32.73 7.63
N LEU A 314 7.27 32.95 8.47
CA LEU A 314 5.89 32.47 8.27
C LEU A 314 5.31 32.86 6.91
N ASP A 315 5.66 34.05 6.41
CA ASP A 315 5.20 34.52 5.11
C ASP A 315 5.79 33.71 3.94
N ARG A 316 7.09 33.43 3.99
CA ARG A 316 7.84 32.74 2.94
C ARG A 316 7.49 31.25 2.89
N TYR A 317 7.39 30.64 4.06
CA TYR A 317 7.12 29.20 4.21
C TYR A 317 5.65 28.87 4.49
N SER A 318 4.75 29.85 4.32
CA SER A 318 3.30 29.72 4.50
C SER A 318 2.69 28.48 3.83
N LYS A 319 3.15 28.12 2.62
CA LYS A 319 2.71 26.91 1.91
C LYS A 319 3.10 25.59 2.61
N TRP A 320 4.26 25.54 3.27
CA TRP A 320 4.68 24.36 4.04
C TRP A 320 3.86 24.22 5.31
N TYR A 321 3.53 25.34 5.97
CA TYR A 321 2.61 25.33 7.09
C TYR A 321 1.19 24.92 6.67
N GLY A 322 0.71 25.41 5.53
CA GLY A 322 -0.56 24.97 4.95
C GLY A 322 -0.56 23.45 4.69
N LEU A 323 0.51 22.91 4.10
CA LEU A 323 0.62 21.47 3.83
C LEU A 323 0.75 20.64 5.12
N LEU A 324 1.48 21.14 6.12
CA LEU A 324 1.56 20.53 7.46
C LEU A 324 0.18 20.53 8.14
N THR A 325 -0.56 21.64 8.07
CA THR A 325 -1.93 21.73 8.58
C THR A 325 -2.84 20.74 7.88
N PHE A 326 -2.75 20.63 6.54
CA PHE A 326 -3.51 19.64 5.78
C PHE A 326 -3.23 18.22 6.29
N GLY A 327 -1.96 17.81 6.35
CA GLY A 327 -1.59 16.47 6.81
C GLY A 327 -2.05 16.18 8.25
N ILE A 328 -1.85 17.13 9.18
CA ILE A 328 -2.28 16.99 10.58
C ILE A 328 -3.79 16.81 10.68
N LEU A 329 -4.56 17.64 9.96
CA LEU A 329 -6.01 17.59 9.99
C LEU A 329 -6.54 16.30 9.33
N THR A 330 -5.93 15.81 8.25
CA THR A 330 -6.32 14.52 7.69
C THR A 330 -6.00 13.35 8.64
N SER A 331 -4.85 13.38 9.33
CA SER A 331 -4.54 12.38 10.38
C SER A 331 -5.56 12.44 11.52
N LEU A 332 -6.04 13.63 11.86
CA LEU A 332 -7.12 13.80 12.83
C LEU A 332 -8.45 13.26 12.30
N GLU A 333 -8.84 13.57 11.06
CA GLU A 333 -10.06 13.04 10.43
C GLU A 333 -10.08 11.51 10.43
N VAL A 334 -8.97 10.87 10.05
CA VAL A 334 -8.83 9.41 10.10
C VAL A 334 -8.96 8.91 11.53
N THR A 335 -8.33 9.57 12.51
CA THR A 335 -8.48 9.20 13.92
C THR A 335 -9.95 9.27 14.35
N LEU A 336 -10.62 10.39 14.09
CA LEU A 336 -11.99 10.63 14.53
C LEU A 336 -12.96 9.59 13.95
N THR A 337 -12.76 9.24 12.69
CA THR A 337 -13.70 8.42 11.93
C THR A 337 -13.38 6.91 11.95
N ARG A 338 -12.22 6.50 12.46
CA ARG A 338 -11.74 5.09 12.37
C ARG A 338 -11.09 4.52 13.64
N SER A 339 -10.86 5.30 14.70
CA SER A 339 -10.29 4.80 15.98
C SER A 339 -11.29 4.03 16.85
N GLY A 340 -12.08 3.16 16.23
CA GLY A 340 -13.20 2.46 16.84
C GLY A 340 -13.17 0.93 16.79
N ALA A 341 -13.96 0.26 17.64
CA ALA A 341 -13.88 -1.17 17.96
C ALA A 341 -14.91 -2.02 17.19
N LEU A 342 -15.78 -1.39 16.40
CA LEU A 342 -16.65 -2.04 15.42
C LEU A 342 -16.50 -1.30 14.08
N GLU A 343 -15.26 -1.30 13.59
CA GLU A 343 -14.77 -0.62 12.38
C GLU A 343 -14.88 0.92 12.35
N TYR A 344 -15.70 1.56 13.20
CA TYR A 344 -15.89 3.02 13.19
C TYR A 344 -16.15 3.63 14.58
N LEU A 345 -16.87 2.93 15.49
CA LEU A 345 -17.16 3.41 16.86
C LEU A 345 -16.39 2.61 17.91
N GLY A 346 -15.50 3.29 18.63
CA GLY A 346 -14.64 2.72 19.67
C GLY A 346 -15.38 2.44 20.95
N SER A 347 -14.95 1.41 21.67
CA SER A 347 -15.06 1.50 23.12
C SER A 347 -14.39 2.82 23.52
N PRO A 348 -15.02 3.62 24.37
CA PRO A 348 -14.41 4.77 25.03
C PRO A 348 -12.97 4.57 25.51
N GLU A 349 -12.63 3.34 25.88
CA GLU A 349 -11.34 2.94 26.44
C GLU A 349 -10.22 2.80 25.40
N THR A 350 -10.53 2.94 24.10
CA THR A 350 -9.53 2.79 23.02
C THR A 350 -8.50 3.92 23.07
N ILE A 351 -7.24 3.59 23.34
CA ILE A 351 -6.12 4.54 23.37
C ILE A 351 -5.01 4.22 22.37
N PHE A 352 -4.96 2.98 21.87
CA PHE A 352 -4.00 2.54 20.86
C PHE A 352 -4.74 2.35 19.54
N TYR A 353 -4.30 3.06 18.52
CA TYR A 353 -4.92 3.03 17.20
C TYR A 353 -3.88 3.19 16.11
N ILE A 354 -3.99 2.34 15.09
CA ILE A 354 -3.25 2.45 13.84
C ILE A 354 -4.25 2.46 12.70
N PRO A 355 -4.13 3.43 11.78
CA PRO A 355 -4.94 3.43 10.59
C PRO A 355 -4.56 2.27 9.66
N ALA A 356 -5.56 1.70 9.00
CA ALA A 356 -5.32 0.69 7.96
C ALA A 356 -4.37 1.24 6.86
N PRO A 357 -3.56 0.38 6.21
CA PRO A 357 -2.61 0.80 5.17
C PRO A 357 -3.24 1.66 4.07
N ARG A 358 -4.53 1.45 3.78
CA ARG A 358 -5.34 2.25 2.86
C ARG A 358 -5.57 3.71 3.27
N HIS A 359 -5.02 4.20 4.38
CA HIS A 359 -5.03 5.63 4.73
C HIS A 359 -3.63 6.28 4.67
N SER A 360 -2.57 5.47 4.52
CA SER A 360 -1.15 5.87 4.63
C SER A 360 -0.73 7.07 3.76
N LEU A 361 -1.17 7.14 2.49
CA LEU A 361 -0.66 8.15 1.56
C LEU A 361 -1.05 9.60 1.88
N VAL A 362 -2.13 9.84 2.63
CA VAL A 362 -2.52 11.22 2.97
C VAL A 362 -1.99 11.62 4.34
N ILE A 363 -1.73 10.64 5.21
CA ILE A 363 -1.28 10.86 6.59
C ILE A 363 0.25 10.94 6.76
N PHE A 364 1.09 10.66 5.74
CA PHE A 364 2.56 10.78 5.86
C PHE A 364 3.11 12.21 5.64
N LEU A 365 2.26 13.13 5.19
CA LEU A 365 2.66 14.51 4.90
C LEU A 365 3.23 15.29 6.10
N PRO A 366 2.78 15.08 7.36
CA PRO A 366 3.30 15.80 8.52
C PRO A 366 4.80 15.64 8.72
N ILE A 367 5.32 14.41 8.83
CA ILE A 367 6.75 14.21 9.08
C ILE A 367 7.62 14.74 7.93
N LEU A 368 7.15 14.58 6.69
CA LEU A 368 7.82 15.11 5.51
C LEU A 368 7.92 16.64 5.57
N CYS A 369 6.83 17.33 5.92
CA CYS A 369 6.81 18.79 6.06
C CYS A 369 7.72 19.25 7.21
N ILE A 370 7.66 18.58 8.36
CA ILE A 370 8.51 18.88 9.53
C ILE A 370 9.99 18.73 9.15
N TYR A 371 10.34 17.67 8.41
CA TYR A 371 11.71 17.44 7.97
C TYR A 371 12.22 18.49 7.00
N ILE A 372 11.40 18.86 6.00
CA ILE A 372 11.77 19.92 5.05
C ILE A 372 11.92 21.27 5.75
N LEU A 373 11.02 21.62 6.67
CA LEU A 373 11.16 22.82 7.48
C LEU A 373 12.45 22.79 8.32
N ALA A 374 12.82 21.63 8.89
CA ALA A 374 14.07 21.48 9.62
C ALA A 374 15.31 21.71 8.73
N ILE A 375 15.33 21.18 7.50
CA ILE A 375 16.40 21.44 6.51
C ILE A 375 16.48 22.93 6.18
N ILE A 376 15.34 23.57 5.92
CA ILE A 376 15.26 25.00 5.59
C ILE A 376 15.84 25.84 6.75
N TYR A 377 15.42 25.58 7.98
CA TYR A 377 15.89 26.33 9.14
C TYR A 377 17.36 26.09 9.47
N LEU A 378 17.89 24.89 9.21
CA LEU A 378 19.32 24.63 9.30
C LEU A 378 20.11 25.49 8.30
N LYS A 379 19.66 25.57 7.04
CA LYS A 379 20.35 26.39 6.03
C LYS A 379 20.31 27.87 6.39
N GLU A 380 19.18 28.35 6.89
CA GLU A 380 19.05 29.74 7.32
C GLU A 380 19.95 30.09 8.51
N SER A 381 20.02 29.23 9.53
CA SER A 381 20.88 29.49 10.69
C SER A 381 22.36 29.50 10.30
N VAL A 382 22.81 28.59 9.45
CA VAL A 382 24.19 28.57 8.93
C VAL A 382 24.49 29.82 8.09
N ALA A 383 23.54 30.30 7.29
CA ALA A 383 23.72 31.51 6.49
C ALA A 383 23.84 32.78 7.36
N GLN A 384 23.06 32.87 8.45
CA GLN A 384 23.12 33.98 9.39
C GLN A 384 24.42 34.01 10.19
N GLU A 385 24.91 32.86 10.69
CA GLU A 385 26.14 32.81 11.49
C GLU A 385 27.40 33.17 10.67
N ARG A 386 27.43 32.93 9.35
CA ARG A 386 28.52 33.37 8.47
C ARG A 386 28.67 34.90 8.38
N THR A 387 27.66 35.66 8.78
CA THR A 387 27.69 37.14 8.74
C THR A 387 28.17 37.79 10.04
N VAL A 388 28.27 37.02 11.13
CA VAL A 388 28.68 37.53 12.45
C VAL A 388 30.16 37.20 12.70
N ASP A 389 30.95 38.23 13.02
CA ASP A 389 32.41 38.16 13.08
C ASP A 389 32.91 37.16 14.13
N ARG A 390 33.82 36.27 13.72
CA ARG A 390 34.14 34.98 14.38
C ARG A 390 35.11 35.11 15.56
N LYS A 391 34.94 36.12 16.42
CA LYS A 391 35.85 36.39 17.54
C LYS A 391 35.33 35.77 18.85
N SER A 392 36.00 34.71 19.28
CA SER A 392 35.95 34.08 20.62
C SER A 392 34.66 33.33 20.98
N TYR A 393 34.57 32.04 20.62
CA TYR A 393 33.56 31.12 21.18
C TYR A 393 34.17 30.16 22.21
N ARG A 394 33.62 30.17 23.44
CA ARG A 394 33.82 29.13 24.46
C ARG A 394 33.02 27.88 24.06
N PHE A 395 33.48 26.68 24.40
CA PHE A 395 32.78 25.41 24.11
C PHE A 395 31.30 25.39 24.57
N LYS A 396 30.94 26.10 25.66
CA LYS A 396 29.54 26.27 26.11
C LYS A 396 28.67 27.13 25.17
N SER A 397 29.24 28.13 24.49
CA SER A 397 28.48 28.94 23.52
C SER A 397 28.32 28.26 22.16
N PHE A 398 29.17 27.26 21.86
CA PHE A 398 29.09 26.42 20.66
C PHE A 398 27.85 25.50 20.66
N LEU A 399 27.59 24.78 21.76
CA LEU A 399 26.40 23.92 21.92
C LEU A 399 25.07 24.72 22.00
N GLN A 400 25.13 26.01 22.31
CA GLN A 400 23.95 26.87 22.40
C GLN A 400 23.55 27.51 21.06
N ALA A 401 24.44 27.48 20.06
CA ALA A 401 24.21 28.06 18.75
C ALA A 401 23.01 27.44 18.04
N ARG A 402 22.26 28.27 17.31
CA ARG A 402 21.04 27.86 16.63
C ARG A 402 21.33 26.84 15.53
N GLU A 403 22.46 26.96 14.84
CA GLU A 403 22.88 26.00 13.81
C GLU A 403 23.00 24.57 14.36
N HIS A 404 23.62 24.39 15.52
CA HIS A 404 23.84 23.08 16.12
C HIS A 404 22.54 22.43 16.60
N LYS A 405 21.64 23.24 17.17
CA LYS A 405 20.29 22.77 17.56
C LYS A 405 19.48 22.34 16.34
N ASN A 406 19.51 23.12 15.26
CA ASN A 406 18.83 22.74 14.00
C ASN A 406 19.46 21.51 13.36
N LEU A 407 20.79 21.39 13.39
CA LEU A 407 21.49 20.21 12.88
C LEU A 407 21.11 18.95 13.66
N PHE A 408 21.01 19.05 14.98
CA PHE A 408 20.55 17.96 15.84
C PHE A 408 19.11 17.54 15.52
N LEU A 409 18.20 18.51 15.34
CA LEU A 409 16.81 18.23 14.95
C LEU A 409 16.72 17.56 13.57
N VAL A 410 17.46 18.06 12.57
CA VAL A 410 17.56 17.42 11.25
C VAL A 410 18.09 15.99 11.38
N GLY A 411 19.12 15.77 12.21
CA GLY A 411 19.69 14.44 12.47
C GLY A 411 18.71 13.46 13.10
N ILE A 412 17.92 13.91 14.09
CA ILE A 412 16.88 13.07 14.70
C ILE A 412 15.82 12.69 13.66
N ILE A 413 15.28 13.67 12.93
CA ILE A 413 14.21 13.39 11.95
C ILE A 413 14.74 12.55 10.79
N PHE A 414 15.98 12.79 10.33
CA PHE A 414 16.66 11.92 9.36
C PHE A 414 16.70 10.48 9.86
N THR A 415 17.08 10.29 11.12
CA THR A 415 17.15 8.96 11.75
C THR A 415 15.77 8.31 11.81
N LEU A 416 14.72 9.07 12.17
CA LEU A 416 13.34 8.57 12.17
C LEU A 416 12.88 8.11 10.79
N LEU A 417 13.18 8.87 9.73
CA LEU A 417 12.83 8.48 8.35
C LEU A 417 13.57 7.21 7.92
N VAL A 418 14.86 7.08 8.25
CA VAL A 418 15.63 5.86 7.97
C VAL A 418 15.11 4.67 8.77
N CYS A 419 14.80 4.86 10.05
CA CYS A 419 14.17 3.82 10.88
C CYS A 419 12.84 3.39 10.29
N SER A 420 12.00 4.33 9.82
CA SER A 420 10.73 4.00 9.17
C SER A 420 10.93 3.11 7.94
N VAL A 421 11.91 3.42 7.08
CA VAL A 421 12.22 2.58 5.90
C VAL A 421 12.59 1.16 6.32
N VAL A 422 13.42 1.01 7.36
CA VAL A 422 13.84 -0.31 7.85
C VAL A 422 12.66 -1.07 8.48
N LEU A 423 11.91 -0.41 9.35
CA LEU A 423 10.79 -1.01 10.08
C LEU A 423 9.60 -1.37 9.18
N HIS A 424 9.41 -0.64 8.08
CA HIS A 424 8.38 -0.92 7.08
C HIS A 424 8.84 -1.84 5.93
N GLY A 425 10.14 -2.15 5.86
CA GLY A 425 10.71 -2.94 4.77
C GLY A 425 10.07 -4.33 4.65
N MET A 426 10.32 -5.20 5.63
CA MET A 426 9.77 -6.57 5.61
C MET A 426 8.24 -6.61 5.74
N PRO A 427 7.59 -5.87 6.66
CA PRO A 427 6.13 -5.89 6.74
C PRO A 427 5.45 -5.48 5.43
N GLY A 428 6.03 -4.53 4.69
CA GLY A 428 5.50 -4.13 3.39
C GLY A 428 5.70 -5.15 2.27
N ILE A 429 6.79 -5.94 2.32
CA ILE A 429 7.00 -7.07 1.40
C ILE A 429 5.98 -8.17 1.69
N THR A 430 5.86 -8.59 2.95
CA THR A 430 4.89 -9.61 3.38
C THR A 430 3.45 -9.20 3.08
N LEU A 431 3.11 -7.92 3.24
CA LEU A 431 1.80 -7.40 2.85
C LEU A 431 1.58 -7.44 1.33
N GLY A 432 2.62 -7.18 0.55
CA GLY A 432 2.61 -7.31 -0.91
C GLY A 432 2.36 -8.74 -1.36
N GLU A 433 3.10 -9.70 -0.78
CA GLU A 433 2.93 -11.15 -1.00
C GLU A 433 1.51 -11.58 -0.65
N ALA A 434 1.06 -11.34 0.58
CA ALA A 434 -0.28 -11.72 1.02
C ALA A 434 -1.39 -11.10 0.14
N THR A 435 -1.23 -9.85 -0.30
CA THR A 435 -2.18 -9.21 -1.21
C THR A 435 -2.15 -9.89 -2.57
N HIS A 436 -0.97 -10.11 -3.15
CA HIS A 436 -0.83 -10.77 -4.43
C HIS A 436 -1.47 -12.15 -4.43
N ASP A 437 -1.18 -12.96 -3.41
CA ASP A 437 -1.68 -14.33 -3.28
C ASP A 437 -3.20 -14.36 -3.13
N GLN A 438 -3.75 -13.48 -2.30
CA GLN A 438 -5.20 -13.31 -2.18
C GLN A 438 -5.83 -12.87 -3.50
N GLN A 439 -5.19 -11.96 -4.24
CA GLN A 439 -5.73 -11.48 -5.51
C GLN A 439 -5.61 -12.52 -6.63
N LEU A 440 -4.59 -13.40 -6.63
CA LEU A 440 -4.54 -14.57 -7.52
C LEU A 440 -5.67 -15.56 -7.21
N THR A 441 -5.98 -15.78 -5.94
CA THR A 441 -7.13 -16.61 -5.55
C THR A 441 -8.46 -15.97 -5.98
N ASN A 442 -8.61 -14.65 -5.79
CA ASN A 442 -9.76 -13.90 -6.28
C ASN A 442 -9.89 -13.93 -7.81
N GLN A 443 -8.75 -13.93 -8.50
CA GLN A 443 -8.64 -14.05 -9.95
C GLN A 443 -9.29 -15.36 -10.42
N TYR A 444 -8.94 -16.46 -9.76
CA TYR A 444 -9.52 -17.78 -10.02
C TYR A 444 -11.02 -17.81 -9.75
N TYR A 445 -11.46 -17.26 -8.61
CA TYR A 445 -12.88 -17.22 -8.27
C TYR A 445 -13.69 -16.44 -9.31
N LEU A 446 -13.16 -15.31 -9.77
CA LEU A 446 -13.84 -14.50 -10.77
C LEU A 446 -13.90 -15.18 -12.15
N LEU A 447 -12.84 -15.88 -12.58
CA LEU A 447 -12.85 -16.65 -13.83
C LEU A 447 -13.87 -17.80 -13.80
N ASN A 448 -14.13 -18.36 -12.62
CA ASN A 448 -15.01 -19.51 -12.42
C ASN A 448 -16.32 -19.12 -11.71
N TYR A 449 -16.77 -17.87 -11.92
CA TYR A 449 -17.83 -17.28 -11.10
C TYR A 449 -19.16 -18.05 -11.13
N ALA A 450 -19.42 -18.81 -12.20
CA ALA A 450 -20.62 -19.64 -12.35
C ALA A 450 -20.63 -20.86 -11.40
N ASN A 451 -19.45 -21.39 -11.07
CA ASN A 451 -19.30 -22.66 -10.36
C ASN A 451 -18.80 -22.48 -8.92
N VAL A 452 -18.30 -21.29 -8.58
CA VAL A 452 -17.73 -21.01 -7.27
C VAL A 452 -18.82 -20.62 -6.25
N PRO A 453 -18.80 -21.19 -5.03
CA PRO A 453 -19.77 -20.86 -3.97
C PRO A 453 -19.72 -19.38 -3.54
N ASP A 454 -20.86 -18.86 -3.06
CA ASP A 454 -20.99 -17.46 -2.62
C ASP A 454 -20.04 -17.09 -1.48
N GLU A 455 -19.72 -18.01 -0.58
CA GLU A 455 -18.75 -17.77 0.50
C GLU A 455 -17.36 -17.39 -0.03
N LYS A 456 -16.92 -18.00 -1.13
CA LYS A 456 -15.64 -17.67 -1.76
C LYS A 456 -15.73 -16.33 -2.48
N MET A 457 -16.88 -15.95 -3.03
CA MET A 457 -17.07 -14.62 -3.65
C MET A 457 -16.96 -13.46 -2.66
N LYS A 458 -17.21 -13.70 -1.37
CA LYS A 458 -17.08 -12.67 -0.34
C LYS A 458 -15.66 -12.12 -0.21
N THR A 459 -14.65 -12.84 -0.71
CA THR A 459 -13.27 -12.36 -0.75
C THR A 459 -13.05 -11.25 -1.79
N LEU A 460 -13.89 -11.19 -2.84
CA LEU A 460 -13.88 -10.12 -3.85
C LEU A 460 -14.69 -8.91 -3.37
N HIS A 461 -15.88 -9.16 -2.80
CA HIS A 461 -16.80 -8.14 -2.31
C HIS A 461 -17.82 -8.75 -1.32
N PRO A 462 -18.23 -8.04 -0.24
CA PRO A 462 -19.14 -8.59 0.77
C PRO A 462 -20.51 -9.08 0.27
N ILE A 463 -20.93 -8.65 -0.93
CA ILE A 463 -22.18 -9.04 -1.59
C ILE A 463 -21.84 -9.91 -2.83
N PRO A 464 -21.92 -11.25 -2.73
CA PRO A 464 -21.62 -12.19 -3.82
C PRO A 464 -22.44 -11.99 -5.08
N ASP A 465 -23.74 -11.73 -4.95
CA ASP A 465 -24.65 -11.54 -6.10
C ASP A 465 -24.19 -10.39 -7.01
N ARG A 466 -23.61 -9.34 -6.41
CA ARG A 466 -23.05 -8.22 -7.15
C ARG A 466 -21.87 -8.65 -8.02
N VAL A 467 -20.96 -9.44 -7.45
CA VAL A 467 -19.80 -9.98 -8.17
C VAL A 467 -20.28 -10.87 -9.32
N LYS A 468 -21.15 -11.84 -9.04
CA LYS A 468 -21.62 -12.81 -10.05
C LYS A 468 -22.40 -12.14 -11.19
N SER A 469 -23.32 -11.22 -10.88
CA SER A 469 -24.10 -10.51 -11.91
C SER A 469 -23.25 -9.61 -12.80
N GLN A 470 -22.28 -8.90 -12.21
CA GLN A 470 -21.35 -8.06 -12.97
C GLN A 470 -20.32 -8.90 -13.73
N ALA A 471 -19.88 -10.05 -13.21
CA ALA A 471 -18.94 -10.95 -13.87
C ALA A 471 -19.46 -11.43 -15.24
N VAL A 472 -20.75 -11.78 -15.35
CA VAL A 472 -21.39 -12.12 -16.64
C VAL A 472 -21.19 -11.02 -17.67
N LYS A 473 -21.35 -9.76 -17.25
CA LYS A 473 -21.19 -8.59 -18.13
C LYS A 473 -19.72 -8.31 -18.46
N LEU A 474 -18.82 -8.51 -17.50
CA LEU A 474 -17.38 -8.40 -17.72
C LEU A 474 -16.90 -9.42 -18.75
N GLU A 475 -17.38 -10.67 -18.67
CA GLU A 475 -17.08 -11.71 -19.64
C GLU A 475 -17.68 -11.37 -21.02
N GLN A 476 -18.96 -10.98 -21.07
CA GLN A 476 -19.64 -10.59 -22.31
C GLN A 476 -18.91 -9.48 -23.08
N HIS A 477 -18.39 -8.48 -22.36
CA HIS A 477 -17.69 -7.33 -22.95
C HIS A 477 -16.17 -7.53 -23.03
N ASN A 478 -15.66 -8.70 -22.66
CA ASN A 478 -14.23 -9.01 -22.65
C ASN A 478 -13.43 -7.96 -21.84
N LEU A 479 -13.84 -7.72 -20.60
CA LEU A 479 -13.30 -6.69 -19.69
C LEU A 479 -12.50 -7.30 -18.53
N SER A 480 -11.62 -6.49 -17.95
CA SER A 480 -10.77 -6.80 -16.81
C SER A 480 -9.98 -8.09 -17.03
N ILE A 481 -10.19 -9.12 -16.22
CA ILE A 481 -9.52 -10.40 -16.38
C ILE A 481 -9.88 -11.10 -17.69
N PHE A 482 -11.12 -11.00 -18.13
CA PHE A 482 -11.58 -11.67 -19.34
C PHE A 482 -10.89 -11.09 -20.59
N ALA A 483 -10.43 -9.82 -20.53
CA ALA A 483 -9.73 -9.13 -21.61
C ALA A 483 -8.28 -9.60 -21.89
N SER A 484 -7.68 -10.38 -20.97
CA SER A 484 -6.26 -10.74 -21.02
C SER A 484 -5.92 -11.61 -22.24
N THR A 485 -4.88 -11.22 -22.98
CA THR A 485 -4.23 -12.04 -24.04
C THR A 485 -2.87 -12.62 -23.61
N ASP A 486 -2.40 -12.30 -22.40
CA ASP A 486 -1.13 -12.78 -21.83
C ASP A 486 -1.34 -14.17 -21.18
N PRO A 487 -0.34 -15.08 -21.12
CA PRO A 487 -0.51 -16.50 -20.80
C PRO A 487 -0.50 -16.85 -19.29
N GLU A 488 -0.56 -15.87 -18.39
CA GLU A 488 -0.71 -16.12 -16.94
C GLU A 488 -2.15 -16.38 -16.39
N PRO A 489 -3.27 -16.35 -17.16
CA PRO A 489 -4.59 -16.73 -16.65
C PRO A 489 -4.82 -18.25 -16.70
N HIS A 490 -3.83 -19.03 -17.11
CA HIS A 490 -3.95 -20.47 -17.28
C HIS A 490 -3.26 -21.27 -16.18
N ARG A 491 -3.10 -20.72 -14.97
CA ARG A 491 -2.45 -21.43 -13.87
C ARG A 491 -3.26 -21.33 -12.58
N VAL A 492 -3.85 -22.43 -12.14
CA VAL A 492 -4.42 -22.55 -10.79
C VAL A 492 -3.37 -23.11 -9.88
N ARG A 493 -2.70 -22.25 -9.11
CA ARG A 493 -1.80 -22.70 -8.06
C ARG A 493 -2.62 -23.15 -6.86
N VAL A 494 -2.78 -24.46 -6.72
CA VAL A 494 -3.47 -25.13 -5.60
C VAL A 494 -2.90 -24.68 -4.25
N TYR A 495 -1.59 -24.41 -4.19
CA TYR A 495 -0.95 -23.85 -3.00
C TYR A 495 -1.65 -22.59 -2.44
N TRP A 496 -2.15 -21.71 -3.31
CA TRP A 496 -2.80 -20.45 -2.90
C TRP A 496 -4.29 -20.60 -2.61
N LEU A 497 -4.90 -21.73 -2.97
CA LEU A 497 -6.28 -22.05 -2.61
C LEU A 497 -6.35 -22.58 -1.17
N GLU A 498 -7.38 -22.18 -0.43
CA GLU A 498 -7.72 -22.90 0.81
C GLU A 498 -8.51 -24.16 0.43
N PRO A 499 -8.05 -25.35 0.87
CA PRO A 499 -8.78 -26.59 0.62
C PRO A 499 -10.14 -26.54 1.31
N ASP A 500 -11.14 -27.09 0.65
CA ASP A 500 -12.53 -27.08 1.13
C ASP A 500 -12.73 -28.09 2.26
N THR A 501 -12.02 -29.22 2.22
CA THR A 501 -11.97 -30.17 3.34
C THR A 501 -10.56 -30.69 3.60
N LYS A 502 -10.31 -31.05 4.86
CA LYS A 502 -9.07 -31.66 5.35
C LYS A 502 -9.46 -32.80 6.28
N PHE A 503 -9.06 -34.03 5.98
CA PHE A 503 -9.37 -35.17 6.81
C PHE A 503 -8.16 -36.06 7.07
N ALA A 504 -8.17 -36.66 8.25
CA ALA A 504 -7.26 -37.71 8.66
C ALA A 504 -7.85 -39.10 8.35
N SER A 505 -7.10 -40.14 8.68
CA SER A 505 -7.48 -41.52 8.42
C SER A 505 -8.91 -41.86 8.87
N GLY A 506 -9.68 -42.48 7.98
CA GLY A 506 -11.08 -42.85 8.23
C GLY A 506 -12.08 -41.68 8.29
N GLY A 507 -11.73 -40.51 7.76
CA GLY A 507 -12.59 -39.31 7.76
C GLY A 507 -12.53 -38.52 9.06
N GLY A 508 -11.50 -38.72 9.88
CA GLY A 508 -11.27 -37.98 11.12
C GLY A 508 -10.86 -36.52 10.88
N ILE A 509 -10.85 -35.71 11.95
CA ILE A 509 -10.35 -34.33 11.89
C ILE A 509 -8.83 -34.33 11.80
N LEU A 510 -8.28 -33.59 10.83
CA LEU A 510 -6.84 -33.39 10.70
C LEU A 510 -6.32 -32.45 11.78
N GLU A 511 -5.26 -32.86 12.50
CA GLU A 511 -4.59 -31.99 13.46
C GLU A 511 -3.94 -30.79 12.76
N ALA A 512 -4.09 -29.59 13.34
CA ALA A 512 -3.59 -28.36 12.74
C ALA A 512 -2.06 -28.36 12.52
N SER A 513 -1.29 -29.12 13.31
CA SER A 513 0.16 -29.28 13.13
C SER A 513 0.53 -30.08 11.89
N ASN A 514 -0.38 -30.90 11.37
CA ASN A 514 -0.15 -31.82 10.25
C ASN A 514 -0.49 -31.18 8.89
N TYR A 515 -0.86 -29.90 8.88
CA TYR A 515 -1.08 -29.09 7.68
C TYR A 515 -0.56 -27.67 7.89
N ARG A 516 0.38 -27.23 7.05
CA ARG A 516 0.85 -25.83 7.02
C ARG A 516 1.28 -25.44 5.62
N LYS A 517 1.13 -24.17 5.27
CA LYS A 517 1.67 -23.62 4.02
C LYS A 517 2.99 -22.92 4.30
N HIS A 518 3.96 -23.04 3.41
CA HIS A 518 5.26 -22.39 3.50
C HIS A 518 5.63 -21.74 2.16
N THR A 519 5.84 -20.42 2.14
CA THR A 519 5.99 -19.65 0.89
C THR A 519 7.30 -19.89 0.14
N ASN A 520 8.34 -20.33 0.85
CA ASN A 520 9.66 -20.58 0.24
C ASN A 520 10.43 -21.68 1.00
N LEU A 521 9.94 -22.91 0.93
CA LEU A 521 10.60 -24.05 1.58
C LEU A 521 11.80 -24.51 0.76
N ARG A 522 12.95 -24.64 1.41
CA ARG A 522 14.15 -25.23 0.80
C ARG A 522 14.24 -26.71 1.15
N ILE A 523 14.36 -27.56 0.13
CA ILE A 523 14.75 -28.97 0.25
C ILE A 523 15.87 -29.21 -0.76
N GLY A 524 17.05 -29.60 -0.29
CA GLY A 524 18.26 -29.66 -1.08
C GLY A 524 18.71 -28.28 -1.58
N SER A 525 18.97 -28.16 -2.88
CA SER A 525 19.44 -26.93 -3.52
C SER A 525 18.32 -26.01 -4.02
N GLU A 526 17.07 -26.45 -3.98
CA GLU A 526 15.94 -25.75 -4.59
C GLU A 526 14.95 -25.27 -3.51
N SER A 527 14.32 -24.12 -3.79
CA SER A 527 13.29 -23.55 -2.92
C SER A 527 12.02 -23.22 -3.69
N MET A 528 10.87 -23.57 -3.13
CA MET A 528 9.56 -23.30 -3.72
C MET A 528 8.46 -23.15 -2.66
N PRO A 529 7.31 -22.54 -2.98
CA PRO A 529 6.14 -22.59 -2.13
C PRO A 529 5.68 -24.04 -1.93
N ALA A 530 5.30 -24.45 -0.73
CA ALA A 530 4.97 -25.84 -0.45
C ALA A 530 3.90 -26.01 0.64
N ILE A 531 3.05 -27.02 0.47
CA ILE A 531 2.07 -27.47 1.47
C ILE A 531 2.70 -28.62 2.25
N PHE A 532 2.85 -28.45 3.56
CA PHE A 532 3.19 -29.53 4.47
C PHE A 532 1.97 -30.40 4.70
N GLU A 533 2.15 -31.71 4.60
CA GLU A 533 1.12 -32.67 4.92
C GLU A 533 1.76 -33.88 5.60
N HIS A 534 1.51 -34.04 6.89
CA HIS A 534 1.96 -35.22 7.64
C HIS A 534 0.84 -36.27 7.62
N PRO A 535 1.11 -37.56 7.29
CA PRO A 535 0.11 -38.61 7.36
C PRO A 535 -0.39 -38.80 8.80
N GLN A 536 -1.70 -38.86 8.99
CA GLN A 536 -2.32 -39.10 10.29
C GLN A 536 -3.16 -40.38 10.28
N GLY A 537 -2.59 -41.45 10.86
CA GLY A 537 -3.23 -42.77 10.93
C GLY A 537 -3.00 -43.63 9.68
N PRO A 538 -3.55 -44.86 9.63
CA PRO A 538 -3.18 -45.87 8.65
C PRO A 538 -3.57 -45.56 7.20
N THR A 539 -4.59 -44.73 6.97
CA THR A 539 -4.97 -44.32 5.61
C THR A 539 -4.43 -42.95 5.21
N GLY A 540 -3.59 -42.34 6.04
CA GLY A 540 -2.95 -41.06 5.74
C GLY A 540 -3.84 -39.83 5.97
N THR A 541 -3.38 -38.72 5.42
CA THR A 541 -4.09 -37.43 5.39
C THR A 541 -4.57 -37.16 3.98
N THR A 542 -5.64 -36.37 3.86
CA THR A 542 -6.13 -35.91 2.57
C THR A 542 -6.58 -34.46 2.66
N ILE A 543 -6.16 -33.67 1.68
CA ILE A 543 -6.64 -32.32 1.44
C ILE A 543 -7.39 -32.28 0.12
N VAL A 544 -8.58 -31.68 0.15
CA VAL A 544 -9.49 -31.68 -1.00
C VAL A 544 -9.80 -30.27 -1.45
N TYR A 545 -9.68 -30.08 -2.74
CA TYR A 545 -10.08 -28.87 -3.45
C TYR A 545 -11.29 -29.21 -4.32
N GLU A 546 -12.44 -28.64 -4.01
CA GLU A 546 -13.69 -28.89 -4.73
C GLU A 546 -13.89 -27.86 -5.85
N ASN A 547 -14.69 -28.24 -6.85
CA ASN A 547 -15.10 -27.37 -7.95
C ASN A 547 -13.91 -26.77 -8.72
N ILE A 548 -12.93 -27.61 -9.04
CA ILE A 548 -11.79 -27.26 -9.88
C ILE A 548 -12.16 -27.51 -11.34
N ASP A 549 -12.22 -26.43 -12.12
CA ASP A 549 -12.49 -26.48 -13.57
C ASP A 549 -11.27 -27.04 -14.30
N ILE A 550 -11.40 -28.24 -14.88
CA ILE A 550 -10.38 -28.84 -15.74
C ILE A 550 -10.79 -28.62 -17.20
N ARG A 551 -9.96 -27.85 -17.92
CA ARG A 551 -10.15 -27.55 -19.35
C ARG A 551 -9.41 -28.56 -20.22
N GLU A 552 -9.86 -28.69 -21.46
CA GLU A 552 -9.13 -29.48 -22.46
C GLU A 552 -7.69 -28.96 -22.61
N GLY A 553 -6.71 -29.88 -22.56
CA GLY A 553 -5.28 -29.55 -22.57
C GLY A 553 -4.68 -29.18 -21.21
N SER A 554 -5.45 -29.28 -20.11
CA SER A 554 -4.91 -29.01 -18.77
C SER A 554 -3.94 -30.10 -18.32
N HIS A 555 -2.90 -29.71 -17.57
CA HIS A 555 -2.01 -30.62 -16.84
C HIS A 555 -1.72 -30.10 -15.43
N LEU A 556 -1.58 -31.01 -14.46
CA LEU A 556 -1.21 -30.70 -13.08
C LEU A 556 0.31 -30.79 -12.93
N GLU A 557 0.96 -29.67 -12.70
CA GLU A 557 2.38 -29.58 -12.35
C GLU A 557 2.55 -29.47 -10.83
N PHE A 558 3.48 -30.23 -10.26
CA PHE A 558 3.79 -30.16 -8.83
C PHE A 558 5.16 -30.79 -8.57
N SER A 559 5.69 -30.61 -7.36
CA SER A 559 6.82 -31.36 -6.85
C SER A 559 6.44 -32.05 -5.55
N ILE A 560 7.13 -33.14 -5.22
CA ILE A 560 7.03 -33.78 -3.91
C ILE A 560 8.41 -33.86 -3.27
N GLY A 561 8.45 -33.79 -1.95
CA GLY A 561 9.68 -33.88 -1.18
C GLY A 561 9.42 -34.23 0.27
N ILE A 562 10.42 -34.79 0.93
CA ILE A 562 10.42 -35.08 2.36
C ILE A 562 11.51 -34.24 3.02
N ASP A 563 11.19 -33.65 4.17
CA ASP A 563 12.04 -32.72 4.92
C ASP A 563 13.46 -33.25 5.14
N GLU A 564 14.48 -32.39 5.03
CA GLU A 564 15.89 -32.77 5.19
C GLU A 564 16.18 -33.39 6.56
N GLY A 565 15.40 -33.02 7.59
CA GLY A 565 15.52 -33.58 8.94
C GLY A 565 15.17 -35.06 9.06
N VAL A 566 14.63 -35.68 8.00
CA VAL A 566 14.23 -37.10 7.95
C VAL A 566 15.31 -37.99 7.33
N TRP A 567 16.22 -37.42 6.52
CA TRP A 567 17.14 -38.20 5.67
C TRP A 567 18.12 -39.12 6.43
N ASP A 568 18.29 -38.89 7.73
CA ASP A 568 19.13 -39.67 8.64
C ASP A 568 18.32 -40.46 9.69
N LYS A 569 17.00 -40.60 9.51
CA LYS A 569 16.08 -41.28 10.43
C LYS A 569 15.74 -42.68 9.91
N PRO A 570 16.44 -43.74 10.35
CA PRO A 570 16.19 -45.12 9.89
C PRO A 570 14.81 -45.64 10.28
N GLU A 571 14.08 -44.95 11.16
CA GLU A 571 12.71 -45.29 11.55
C GLU A 571 11.65 -44.87 10.52
N SER A 572 11.97 -43.94 9.60
CA SER A 572 11.06 -43.53 8.53
C SER A 572 11.02 -44.60 7.45
N ASP A 573 9.83 -45.07 7.09
CA ASP A 573 9.63 -46.04 5.99
C ASP A 573 9.21 -45.35 4.68
N GLY A 574 9.34 -44.02 4.63
CA GLY A 574 8.97 -43.20 3.51
C GLY A 574 7.47 -42.90 3.42
N VAL A 575 7.12 -42.08 2.43
CA VAL A 575 5.78 -41.55 2.27
C VAL A 575 5.30 -41.80 0.85
N THR A 576 4.06 -42.25 0.71
CA THR A 576 3.38 -42.37 -0.58
C THR A 576 2.49 -41.14 -0.81
N PHE A 577 2.74 -40.46 -1.92
CA PHE A 577 2.01 -39.31 -2.41
C PHE A 577 1.03 -39.77 -3.49
N GLU A 578 -0.27 -39.54 -3.28
CA GLU A 578 -1.31 -39.86 -4.25
C GLU A 578 -2.08 -38.61 -4.64
N ILE A 579 -2.53 -38.54 -5.89
CA ILE A 579 -3.45 -37.52 -6.36
C ILE A 579 -4.65 -38.22 -6.98
N HIS A 580 -5.83 -37.96 -6.41
CA HIS A 580 -7.08 -38.48 -6.91
C HIS A 580 -7.94 -37.35 -7.48
N LEU A 581 -8.65 -37.65 -8.57
CA LEU A 581 -9.64 -36.78 -9.16
C LEU A 581 -11.01 -37.41 -8.95
N HIS A 582 -11.90 -36.69 -8.28
CA HIS A 582 -13.27 -37.12 -8.04
C HIS A 582 -14.23 -36.30 -8.90
N ASP A 583 -14.95 -36.98 -9.80
CA ASP A 583 -16.04 -36.39 -10.56
C ASP A 583 -17.32 -36.46 -9.71
N PRO A 584 -17.86 -35.32 -9.25
CA PRO A 584 -19.06 -35.30 -8.41
C PRO A 584 -20.34 -35.67 -9.19
N ILE A 585 -20.35 -35.55 -10.51
CA ILE A 585 -21.49 -35.88 -11.38
C ILE A 585 -21.54 -37.39 -11.62
N ALA A 586 -20.42 -37.97 -12.05
CA ALA A 586 -20.30 -39.41 -12.25
C ALA A 586 -20.18 -40.20 -10.94
N ASN A 587 -19.86 -39.51 -9.84
CA ASN A 587 -19.54 -40.09 -8.54
C ASN A 587 -18.43 -41.15 -8.64
N THR A 588 -17.39 -40.85 -9.42
CA THR A 588 -16.25 -41.72 -9.66
C THR A 588 -14.97 -41.02 -9.22
N THR A 589 -14.09 -41.76 -8.54
CA THR A 589 -12.76 -41.29 -8.15
C THR A 589 -11.71 -42.06 -8.93
N GLN A 590 -10.82 -41.34 -9.60
CA GLN A 590 -9.70 -41.89 -10.35
C GLN A 590 -8.38 -41.47 -9.70
N GLU A 591 -7.49 -42.43 -9.45
CA GLU A 591 -6.10 -42.14 -9.12
C GLU A 591 -5.36 -41.73 -10.40
N VAL A 592 -4.80 -40.53 -10.40
CA VAL A 592 -4.00 -40.01 -11.53
C VAL A 592 -2.51 -39.93 -11.21
N PHE A 593 -2.15 -40.10 -9.93
CA PHE A 593 -0.78 -40.13 -9.47
C PHE A 593 -0.64 -41.02 -8.25
N SER A 594 0.45 -41.79 -8.20
CA SER A 594 0.93 -42.45 -7.00
C SER A 594 2.45 -42.58 -7.08
N TYR A 595 3.18 -42.03 -6.10
CA TYR A 595 4.63 -42.11 -6.04
C TYR A 595 5.13 -42.14 -4.60
N THR A 596 6.11 -43.00 -4.32
CA THR A 596 6.65 -43.20 -2.99
C THR A 596 8.08 -42.66 -2.89
N LEU A 597 8.37 -41.90 -1.83
CA LEU A 597 9.72 -41.43 -1.50
C LEU A 597 10.18 -42.00 -0.15
N ASP A 598 11.39 -42.54 -0.09
CA ASP A 598 12.06 -43.00 1.14
C ASP A 598 13.50 -42.47 1.19
N PRO A 599 13.71 -41.18 1.51
CA PRO A 599 15.04 -40.57 1.52
C PRO A 599 15.97 -41.05 2.64
N ALA A 600 15.42 -41.77 3.64
CA ALA A 600 16.18 -42.37 4.71
C ALA A 600 16.92 -43.63 4.23
N HIS A 601 16.29 -44.41 3.35
CA HIS A 601 16.86 -45.65 2.81
C HIS A 601 17.34 -45.56 1.35
N ALA A 602 16.86 -44.58 0.59
CA ALA A 602 17.23 -44.34 -0.80
C ALA A 602 17.70 -42.90 -1.01
N GLU A 603 19.02 -42.70 -1.15
CA GLU A 603 19.57 -41.33 -1.34
C GLU A 603 19.03 -40.63 -2.60
N GLY A 604 18.60 -41.40 -3.61
CA GLY A 604 17.98 -40.88 -4.83
C GLY A 604 16.64 -40.18 -4.58
N ASP A 605 15.98 -40.47 -3.45
CA ASP A 605 14.69 -39.88 -3.10
C ASP A 605 14.85 -38.53 -2.35
N ARG A 606 16.09 -38.09 -2.09
CA ARG A 606 16.37 -36.81 -1.45
C ARG A 606 16.20 -35.64 -2.44
N GLY A 607 15.67 -34.53 -1.96
CA GLY A 607 15.43 -33.33 -2.76
C GLY A 607 13.99 -33.22 -3.26
N TRP A 608 13.76 -32.23 -4.14
CA TRP A 608 12.48 -32.07 -4.81
C TRP A 608 12.40 -32.97 -6.05
N HIS A 609 11.26 -33.63 -6.22
CA HIS A 609 10.95 -34.44 -7.41
C HIS A 609 9.78 -33.81 -8.14
N TYR A 610 10.01 -33.36 -9.38
CA TYR A 610 9.01 -32.68 -10.20
C TYR A 610 8.18 -33.65 -11.03
N PHE A 611 6.87 -33.39 -11.11
CA PHE A 611 5.90 -34.15 -11.88
C PHE A 611 4.97 -33.22 -12.65
N ALA A 612 4.52 -33.69 -13.82
CA ALA A 612 3.50 -33.04 -14.63
C ALA A 612 2.56 -34.13 -15.19
N ILE A 613 1.27 -34.03 -14.86
CA ILE A 613 0.29 -35.07 -15.17
C ILE A 613 -0.79 -34.48 -16.08
N PRO A 614 -1.01 -35.02 -17.28
CA PRO A 614 -2.11 -34.57 -18.13
C PRO A 614 -3.45 -34.87 -17.45
N LEU A 615 -4.37 -33.91 -17.51
CA LEU A 615 -5.73 -34.03 -16.95
C LEU A 615 -6.77 -34.29 -18.06
N GLU A 616 -6.31 -34.57 -19.29
CA GLU A 616 -7.12 -34.71 -20.50
C GLU A 616 -8.12 -35.88 -20.46
N GLU A 617 -7.81 -36.93 -19.68
CA GLU A 617 -8.69 -38.10 -19.53
C GLU A 617 -9.88 -37.84 -18.60
N CYS A 618 -9.85 -36.76 -17.83
CA CYS A 618 -11.00 -36.33 -17.04
C CYS A 618 -11.95 -35.54 -17.94
N SER A 619 -13.21 -35.96 -18.00
CA SER A 619 -14.24 -35.24 -18.74
C SER A 619 -14.25 -33.77 -18.32
N ALA A 620 -14.10 -32.87 -19.30
CA ALA A 620 -14.10 -31.42 -19.10
C ALA A 620 -15.25 -31.00 -18.15
N GLY A 621 -14.90 -30.39 -17.02
CA GLY A 621 -15.85 -30.06 -15.97
C GLY A 621 -15.22 -29.83 -14.59
N ASN A 622 -16.08 -29.53 -13.62
CA ASN A 622 -15.69 -29.31 -12.23
C ASN A 622 -15.39 -30.65 -11.54
N VAL A 623 -14.13 -30.87 -11.15
CA VAL A 623 -13.74 -32.03 -10.35
C VAL A 623 -13.33 -31.62 -8.95
N SER A 624 -13.23 -32.61 -8.07
CA SER A 624 -12.55 -32.48 -6.79
C SER A 624 -11.14 -33.07 -6.92
N VAL A 625 -10.11 -32.26 -6.64
CA VAL A 625 -8.71 -32.68 -6.64
C VAL A 625 -8.31 -33.00 -5.20
N GLN A 626 -7.88 -34.23 -4.95
CA GLN A 626 -7.49 -34.74 -3.64
C GLN A 626 -5.99 -35.00 -3.63
N PHE A 627 -5.25 -34.33 -2.75
CA PHE A 627 -3.87 -34.66 -2.46
C PHE A 627 -3.86 -35.52 -1.20
N ILE A 628 -3.22 -36.68 -1.29
CA ILE A 628 -3.26 -37.69 -0.24
C ILE A 628 -1.83 -38.07 0.11
N THR A 629 -1.50 -37.98 1.39
CA THR A 629 -0.20 -38.39 1.92
C THR A 629 -0.40 -39.62 2.81
N ARG A 630 0.13 -40.78 2.40
CA ARG A 630 0.03 -42.06 3.13
C ARG A 630 1.35 -42.48 3.77
N PRO A 631 1.31 -43.06 4.99
CA PRO A 631 2.47 -43.72 5.58
C PRO A 631 2.70 -45.08 4.90
N ASN A 632 3.95 -45.52 4.77
CA ASN A 632 4.29 -46.83 4.18
C ASN A 632 4.30 -47.98 5.20
N GLY A 633 3.90 -47.70 6.42
CA GLY A 633 3.73 -48.69 7.49
C GLY A 633 3.53 -48.01 8.83
N ASN A 634 4.31 -46.96 9.09
CA ASN A 634 4.21 -46.13 10.27
C ASN A 634 4.37 -44.65 9.90
N ALA A 635 3.82 -43.73 10.71
CA ALA A 635 3.86 -42.30 10.40
C ALA A 635 5.08 -41.58 10.98
N ALA A 636 6.11 -42.28 11.46
CA ALA A 636 7.22 -41.63 12.14
C ALA A 636 8.14 -40.93 11.12
N TYR A 637 8.32 -39.63 11.34
CA TYR A 637 9.18 -38.78 10.51
C TYR A 637 8.69 -38.63 9.06
N ASP A 638 7.40 -38.80 8.81
CA ASP A 638 6.79 -38.62 7.49
C ASP A 638 6.49 -37.15 7.18
N TRP A 639 7.54 -36.32 7.23
CA TRP A 639 7.45 -34.88 7.06
C TRP A 639 7.37 -34.50 5.58
N ALA A 640 6.21 -34.77 5.00
CA ALA A 640 5.95 -34.67 3.56
C ALA A 640 5.53 -33.26 3.11
N TRP A 641 5.93 -32.93 1.88
CA TRP A 641 5.68 -31.62 1.28
C TRP A 641 5.25 -31.75 -0.19
N TRP A 642 4.16 -31.05 -0.54
CA TRP A 642 3.72 -30.81 -1.92
C TRP A 642 4.21 -29.43 -2.37
N GLY A 643 5.20 -29.39 -3.27
CA GLY A 643 5.84 -28.19 -3.80
C GLY A 643 5.13 -27.62 -5.05
N ASP A 644 4.81 -26.33 -5.02
CA ASP A 644 4.17 -25.54 -6.09
C ASP A 644 3.07 -26.27 -6.89
N PRO A 645 2.11 -26.98 -6.25
CA PRO A 645 1.06 -27.68 -6.99
C PRO A 645 0.21 -26.68 -7.76
N LYS A 646 0.11 -26.87 -9.07
CA LYS A 646 -0.61 -25.98 -9.99
C LYS A 646 -1.15 -26.68 -11.22
N ILE A 647 -2.37 -26.34 -11.61
CA ILE A 647 -2.97 -26.79 -12.87
C ILE A 647 -2.65 -25.74 -13.92
N VAL A 648 -2.09 -26.16 -15.05
CA VAL A 648 -1.73 -25.32 -16.18
C VAL A 648 -2.59 -25.71 -17.38
N TRP A 649 -3.07 -24.76 -18.18
CA TRP A 649 -3.84 -25.05 -19.41
C TRP A 649 -3.56 -24.09 -20.57
#